data_AF-A0A5E5P1R7-F1
#
_entry.id   AF-A0A5E5P1R7-F1
#
_cell.length_a   1.000
_cell.length_b   1.000
_cell.length_c   1.000
_cell.angle_alpha   90.00
_cell.angle_beta   90.00
_cell.angle_gamma   90.00
#
_symmetry.space_group_name_H-M   'P 1'
#
loop_
_entity.id
_entity.type
_entity.pdbx_description
1 polymer ?
#
loop_
_entity_poly.entity_id
_entity_poly.type
_entity_poly.pdbx_seq_one_letter_code
_entity_poly.pdbx_strand_id
1 'polypeptide(L)'
;MKTKHSIGRDLDQFYTNPQLAQRLFDGLIAEHLGDRWSGDVRWLEPSCGTGAFLSLLPPDALGVDLDPKCPGAVQADFLSWTPPTGDDRPLVVVGNPPFKHDVAFFNRCAELGAERIAFIVPRSWQKPSVQNQLDRAFHLAHEEVLPLDAFVFEGQPAEVPTVFQVWERRDDQRALIVLPTTHADFAFVPYAQRDTADFAIQRIGVNAGTVKDLDAEHLSQNSHRLVRVTDRNRVAEVRAVFEAVDWAPIKACVAGNPSIANGEMVLAYEAVVVDRLFAATDWFPELADVVVQPAAEEPVAAAPTEPVAEPAGAPMTIPAVYERIAELVRASGMDAQGRMVGGVVYTPFELASAMVELARLQPHETVLEPSCGRGSIVFAIVAHWLGRGLTHEQVARYCEAKLFVGDLDGQAVEDLRALYRAFFAEHGVTSELNARVGDALFAGWSDRTFDVTISNPPYVGLGKLPKDYAKRVRASFSTCAKGAADLYQAFIEQAQRQSTRSVVIAPNAWMRTKAGTALRNLLRPRVRSVVDFEHRRVFLGPLGASVLTAIVVTGPATQAPVLFRTDMPHESDTPWTVAFRQSDEAMGPAAWALDPAMPGDAYDPDATTLDDLAEVLVGVNTNANGAYEVKNWTVDGDAVRTVKRRGREVRLPVKDAPLFLKLTKVKTFADVGKAHRMLCPYAPDLKVVPEAQLAPEVLDWFRDHSDELHARDGGDLRGYDAWFAYGRKQGLYTFAPNERLLLVPCMAKGPMEPLDVTAGQLGGRFLWASGYVVRAKNPADHQRVKALLEAPSTWRFLRRRGKQWTGGFRSFTPNQLRQVPEGVTVTPVVQPVNVVPATV
;
A
#
# COMPACT_ATOMS: atom_id res chain seq x y z
N MET A 1 9.25 -39.21 43.62
CA MET A 1 9.70 -38.43 44.79
C MET A 1 8.96 -37.09 44.74
N LYS A 2 7.95 -36.87 45.59
CA LYS A 2 7.19 -35.60 45.61
C LYS A 2 8.10 -34.52 46.19
N THR A 3 8.43 -33.50 45.40
CA THR A 3 9.22 -32.35 45.84
C THR A 3 8.49 -31.60 46.96
N LYS A 4 9.17 -31.44 48.10
CA LYS A 4 8.72 -30.55 49.19
C LYS A 4 8.41 -29.18 48.59
N HIS A 5 7.20 -28.68 48.78
CA HIS A 5 6.85 -27.30 48.44
C HIS A 5 7.53 -26.39 49.46
N SER A 6 8.45 -25.55 49.00
CA SER A 6 9.02 -24.47 49.81
C SER A 6 8.21 -23.20 49.59
N ILE A 7 8.04 -22.38 50.63
CA ILE A 7 7.31 -21.11 50.58
C ILE A 7 7.83 -20.21 49.44
N GLY A 8 9.14 -20.23 49.18
CA GLY A 8 9.76 -19.47 48.07
C GLY A 8 9.30 -19.90 46.67
N ARG A 9 8.95 -21.18 46.46
CA ARG A 9 8.41 -21.69 45.19
C ARG A 9 6.91 -21.41 45.01
N ASP A 10 6.19 -21.35 46.11
CA ASP A 10 4.77 -21.01 46.13
C ASP A 10 4.57 -19.51 45.88
N LEU A 11 5.47 -18.67 46.41
CA LEU A 11 5.48 -17.21 46.24
C LEU A 11 6.34 -16.69 45.07
N ASP A 12 6.99 -17.58 44.31
CA ASP A 12 7.80 -17.22 43.12
C ASP A 12 8.96 -16.24 43.43
N GLN A 13 9.65 -16.43 44.56
CA GLN A 13 10.69 -15.53 45.09
C GLN A 13 12.03 -15.64 44.35
N PHE A 14 12.05 -15.27 43.07
CA PHE A 14 13.28 -15.12 42.27
C PHE A 14 13.81 -13.69 42.41
N TYR A 15 14.79 -13.47 43.29
CA TYR A 15 15.32 -12.13 43.53
C TYR A 15 16.32 -11.71 42.46
N THR A 16 16.18 -10.48 41.96
CA THR A 16 17.06 -9.89 40.93
C THR A 16 18.45 -9.60 41.50
N ASN A 17 19.49 -9.91 40.71
CA ASN A 17 20.85 -9.50 41.03
C ASN A 17 20.97 -7.95 41.05
N PRO A 18 21.51 -7.32 42.13
CA PRO A 18 21.64 -5.86 42.21
C PRO A 18 22.49 -5.20 41.10
N GLN A 19 23.56 -5.85 40.64
CA GLN A 19 24.37 -5.33 39.53
C GLN A 19 23.57 -5.31 38.22
N LEU A 20 22.75 -6.34 38.00
CA LEU A 20 21.85 -6.39 36.85
C LEU A 20 20.76 -5.32 36.95
N ALA A 21 20.15 -5.15 38.13
CA ALA A 21 19.14 -4.12 38.37
C ALA A 21 19.70 -2.71 38.08
N GLN A 22 20.91 -2.41 38.53
CA GLN A 22 21.59 -1.14 38.23
C GLN A 22 21.74 -0.91 36.73
N ARG A 23 22.28 -1.88 35.99
CA ARG A 23 22.48 -1.77 34.54
C ARG A 23 21.17 -1.52 33.80
N LEU A 24 20.12 -2.27 34.15
CA LEU A 24 18.79 -2.14 33.52
C LEU A 24 18.16 -0.78 33.86
N PHE A 25 18.34 -0.29 35.08
CA PHE A 25 17.86 1.01 35.50
C PHE A 25 18.58 2.16 34.78
N ASP A 26 19.91 2.09 34.65
CA ASP A 26 20.69 3.08 33.91
C ASP A 26 20.26 3.16 32.44
N GLY A 27 20.03 2.00 31.80
CA GLY A 27 19.51 1.93 30.43
C GLY A 27 18.10 2.51 30.30
N LEU A 28 17.20 2.17 31.23
CA LEU A 28 15.85 2.73 31.28
C LEU A 28 15.87 4.27 31.36
N ILE A 29 16.77 4.84 32.17
CA ILE A 29 16.93 6.29 32.26
C ILE A 29 17.44 6.84 30.93
N ALA A 30 18.59 6.35 30.46
CA ALA A 30 19.29 6.91 29.32
C ALA A 30 18.46 6.89 28.02
N GLU A 31 17.70 5.82 27.80
CA GLU A 31 17.01 5.59 26.52
C GLU A 31 15.53 6.03 26.54
N HIS A 32 14.89 6.07 27.70
CA HIS A 32 13.42 6.23 27.77
C HIS A 32 12.91 7.35 28.67
N LEU A 33 13.73 7.89 29.58
CA LEU A 33 13.29 8.94 30.51
C LEU A 33 14.14 10.22 30.41
N GLY A 34 15.42 10.13 30.03
CA GLY A 34 16.34 11.26 30.06
C GLY A 34 16.35 11.93 31.44
N ASP A 35 16.39 13.26 31.48
CA ASP A 35 16.40 14.03 32.73
C ASP A 35 15.07 13.98 33.53
N ARG A 36 13.97 13.48 32.94
CA ARG A 36 12.65 13.41 33.60
C ARG A 36 12.61 12.41 34.76
N TRP A 37 13.62 11.56 34.91
CA TRP A 37 13.62 10.46 35.88
C TRP A 37 13.65 10.95 37.34
N SER A 38 14.24 12.13 37.60
CA SER A 38 14.39 12.70 38.95
C SER A 38 13.45 13.88 39.16
N GLY A 39 12.35 13.66 39.88
CA GLY A 39 11.44 14.72 40.35
C GLY A 39 10.17 14.90 39.51
N ASP A 40 10.20 14.63 38.20
CA ASP A 40 9.05 14.82 37.30
C ASP A 40 8.12 13.61 37.20
N VAL A 41 8.56 12.44 37.67
CA VAL A 41 7.78 11.20 37.69
C VAL A 41 7.70 10.64 39.10
N ARG A 42 6.68 9.83 39.37
CA ARG A 42 6.60 9.03 40.59
C ARG A 42 6.91 7.57 40.26
N TRP A 43 7.70 6.94 41.12
CA TRP A 43 8.23 5.59 40.90
C TRP A 43 7.51 4.55 41.75
N LEU A 44 7.30 3.36 41.17
CA LEU A 44 6.70 2.21 41.83
C LEU A 44 7.47 0.94 41.46
N GLU A 45 7.90 0.18 42.48
CA GLU A 45 8.35 -1.21 42.32
C GLU A 45 7.32 -2.16 42.97
N PRO A 46 6.51 -2.87 42.17
CA PRO A 46 5.69 -3.96 42.67
C PRO A 46 6.56 -5.20 42.91
N SER A 47 6.18 -6.01 43.90
CA SER A 47 6.92 -7.20 44.33
C SER A 47 8.41 -6.92 44.56
N CYS A 48 8.71 -5.86 45.32
CA CYS A 48 10.07 -5.34 45.46
C CYS A 48 11.04 -6.29 46.18
N GLY A 49 10.56 -7.29 46.93
CA GLY A 49 11.37 -8.32 47.56
C GLY A 49 12.53 -7.75 48.39
N THR A 50 13.76 -8.04 47.96
CA THR A 50 15.02 -7.55 48.57
C THR A 50 15.36 -6.09 48.22
N GLY A 51 14.56 -5.41 47.39
CA GLY A 51 14.70 -4.00 47.04
C GLY A 51 15.76 -3.72 45.97
N ALA A 52 15.96 -4.65 45.04
CA ALA A 52 17.00 -4.55 44.01
C ALA A 52 16.83 -3.32 43.11
N PHE A 53 15.59 -3.00 42.68
CA PHE A 53 15.32 -1.74 42.00
C PHE A 53 15.00 -0.62 43.00
N LEU A 54 14.22 -0.87 44.06
CA LEU A 54 13.79 0.14 45.03
C LEU A 54 14.95 0.94 45.62
N SER A 55 16.08 0.28 45.89
CA SER A 55 17.29 0.92 46.42
C SER A 55 17.97 1.91 45.45
N LEU A 56 17.64 1.85 44.16
CA LEU A 56 18.14 2.73 43.10
C LEU A 56 17.19 3.89 42.82
N LEU A 57 15.94 3.78 43.25
CA LEU A 57 14.90 4.77 42.98
C LEU A 57 15.02 5.98 43.93
N PRO A 58 14.48 7.14 43.54
CA PRO A 58 14.42 8.31 44.42
C PRO A 58 13.73 8.01 45.77
N PRO A 59 14.05 8.75 46.85
CA PRO A 59 13.54 8.45 48.20
C PRO A 59 12.02 8.44 48.37
N ASP A 60 11.28 9.08 47.45
CA ASP A 60 9.82 9.12 47.40
C ASP A 60 9.20 7.97 46.60
N ALA A 61 10.00 7.04 46.07
CA ALA A 61 9.52 5.85 45.37
C ALA A 61 8.76 4.89 46.29
N LEU A 62 7.76 4.21 45.73
CA LEU A 62 6.94 3.25 46.46
C LEU A 62 7.36 1.81 46.13
N GLY A 63 7.76 1.05 47.14
CA GLY A 63 7.90 -0.41 47.05
C GLY A 63 6.68 -1.10 47.65
N VAL A 64 6.09 -2.08 46.96
CA VAL A 64 4.96 -2.86 47.48
C VAL A 64 5.27 -4.34 47.35
N ASP A 65 5.14 -5.12 48.42
CA ASP A 65 5.41 -6.57 48.40
C ASP A 65 4.52 -7.32 49.40
N LEU A 66 4.23 -8.60 49.13
CA LEU A 66 3.50 -9.46 50.07
C LEU A 66 4.34 -9.83 51.31
N ASP A 67 5.65 -9.94 51.14
CA ASP A 67 6.64 -10.35 52.15
C ASP A 67 7.97 -9.57 51.95
N PRO A 68 7.98 -8.23 52.15
CA PRO A 68 9.13 -7.39 51.84
C PRO A 68 10.37 -7.77 52.67
N LYS A 69 11.53 -7.77 52.02
CA LYS A 69 12.85 -8.03 52.63
C LYS A 69 13.75 -6.79 52.65
N CYS A 70 13.24 -5.64 52.20
CA CYS A 70 13.91 -4.35 52.22
C CYS A 70 13.20 -3.34 53.13
N PRO A 71 13.95 -2.39 53.72
CA PRO A 71 13.35 -1.33 54.52
C PRO A 71 12.56 -0.33 53.64
N GLY A 72 11.44 0.18 54.16
CA GLY A 72 10.64 1.22 53.49
C GLY A 72 9.54 0.70 52.54
N ALA A 73 9.53 -0.59 52.22
CA ALA A 73 8.46 -1.18 51.41
C ALA A 73 7.15 -1.37 52.18
N VAL A 74 6.03 -1.17 51.49
CA VAL A 74 4.68 -1.42 52.00
C VAL A 74 4.37 -2.92 51.89
N GLN A 75 4.08 -3.57 53.02
CA GLN A 75 3.62 -4.96 53.02
C GLN A 75 2.13 -5.05 52.62
N ALA A 76 1.83 -5.42 51.38
CA ALA A 76 0.47 -5.54 50.85
C ALA A 76 0.40 -6.44 49.60
N ASP A 77 -0.80 -6.90 49.26
CA ASP A 77 -1.08 -7.55 47.97
C ASP A 77 -1.20 -6.49 46.87
N PHE A 78 -0.21 -6.42 45.98
CA PHE A 78 -0.16 -5.44 44.89
C PHE A 78 -1.40 -5.45 43.99
N LEU A 79 -1.98 -6.63 43.73
CA LEU A 79 -3.13 -6.75 42.81
C LEU A 79 -4.40 -6.11 43.37
N SER A 80 -4.49 -5.94 44.70
CA SER A 80 -5.61 -5.27 45.39
C SER A 80 -5.22 -3.93 46.04
N TRP A 81 -3.93 -3.61 46.08
CA TRP A 81 -3.42 -2.37 46.67
C TRP A 81 -3.74 -1.13 45.81
N THR A 82 -3.88 0.00 46.49
CA THR A 82 -4.12 1.31 45.87
C THR A 82 -3.08 2.32 46.34
N PRO A 83 -2.44 3.09 45.44
CA PRO A 83 -1.45 4.09 45.81
C PRO A 83 -2.08 5.26 46.58
N PRO A 84 -1.28 5.98 47.40
CA PRO A 84 -1.69 7.25 47.98
C PRO A 84 -2.20 8.24 46.93
N THR A 85 -3.20 9.05 47.29
CA THR A 85 -3.79 10.07 46.42
C THR A 85 -3.12 11.43 46.63
N GLY A 86 -3.14 12.30 45.61
CA GLY A 86 -2.62 13.68 45.71
C GLY A 86 -1.27 13.96 45.04
N ASP A 87 -0.73 13.00 44.30
CA ASP A 87 0.44 13.19 43.43
C ASP A 87 0.05 12.98 41.97
N ASP A 88 0.02 14.07 41.19
CA ASP A 88 -0.39 14.10 39.78
C ASP A 88 0.77 13.81 38.81
N ARG A 89 1.99 13.53 39.31
CA ARG A 89 3.11 13.17 38.45
C ARG A 89 2.84 11.85 37.69
N PRO A 90 3.33 11.72 36.44
CA PRO A 90 3.23 10.47 35.70
C PRO A 90 3.86 9.30 36.45
N LEU A 91 3.18 8.14 36.43
CA LEU A 91 3.62 6.93 37.09
C LEU A 91 4.56 6.12 36.18
N VAL A 92 5.76 5.83 36.67
CA VAL A 92 6.70 4.89 36.05
C VAL A 92 6.85 3.68 36.96
N VAL A 93 6.70 2.49 36.38
CA VAL A 93 6.79 1.23 37.09
C VAL A 93 8.01 0.45 36.63
N VAL A 94 8.82 -0.05 37.56
CA VAL A 94 9.97 -0.92 37.27
C VAL A 94 10.01 -2.08 38.26
N GLY A 95 10.33 -3.30 37.83
CA GLY A 95 10.45 -4.42 38.76
C GLY A 95 10.59 -5.80 38.13
N ASN A 96 10.55 -6.83 38.98
CA ASN A 96 10.56 -8.24 38.60
C ASN A 96 9.31 -8.93 39.18
N PRO A 97 8.16 -8.89 38.49
CA PRO A 97 6.93 -9.48 38.99
C PRO A 97 7.03 -11.01 39.10
N PRO A 98 6.23 -11.64 39.98
CA PRO A 98 6.14 -13.10 40.06
C PRO A 98 5.66 -13.66 38.71
N PHE A 99 6.43 -14.57 38.11
CA PHE A 99 6.23 -15.12 36.77
C PHE A 99 4.88 -15.81 36.57
N LYS A 100 4.27 -16.36 37.63
CA LYS A 100 2.90 -16.93 37.55
C LYS A 100 1.79 -15.87 37.39
N HIS A 101 2.07 -14.61 37.74
CA HIS A 101 1.08 -13.52 37.79
C HIS A 101 1.54 -12.26 37.02
N ASP A 102 2.62 -12.36 36.25
CA ASP A 102 3.26 -11.29 35.51
C ASP A 102 2.29 -10.45 34.65
N VAL A 103 1.41 -11.09 33.87
CA VAL A 103 0.38 -10.43 33.05
C VAL A 103 -0.62 -9.65 33.91
N ALA A 104 -1.01 -10.22 35.05
CA ALA A 104 -1.94 -9.56 35.97
C ALA A 104 -1.29 -8.33 36.63
N PHE A 105 -0.01 -8.43 37.01
CA PHE A 105 0.77 -7.31 37.53
C PHE A 105 0.88 -6.18 36.51
N PHE A 106 1.17 -6.51 35.24
CA PHE A 106 1.26 -5.52 34.17
C PHE A 106 -0.06 -4.79 33.93
N ASN A 107 -1.16 -5.54 33.79
CA ASN A 107 -2.48 -4.94 33.58
C ASN A 107 -2.92 -4.12 34.81
N ARG A 108 -2.52 -4.53 36.02
CA ARG A 108 -2.74 -3.73 37.22
C ARG A 108 -1.97 -2.41 37.18
N CYS A 109 -0.71 -2.41 36.73
CA CYS A 109 0.06 -1.18 36.53
C CYS A 109 -0.60 -0.26 35.48
N ALA A 110 -1.14 -0.86 34.42
CA ALA A 110 -1.90 -0.14 33.41
C ALA A 110 -3.17 0.51 34.01
N GLU A 111 -3.93 -0.21 34.83
CA GLU A 111 -5.11 0.35 35.53
C GLU A 111 -4.75 1.50 36.48
N LEU A 112 -3.58 1.42 37.13
CA LEU A 112 -3.08 2.48 38.02
C LEU A 112 -2.60 3.74 37.29
N GLY A 113 -2.69 3.77 35.96
CA GLY A 113 -2.34 4.93 35.15
C GLY A 113 -0.85 5.07 34.86
N ALA A 114 -0.08 3.97 34.85
CA ALA A 114 1.33 4.01 34.45
C ALA A 114 1.49 4.61 33.03
N GLU A 115 2.45 5.51 32.84
CA GLU A 115 2.90 5.99 31.52
C GLU A 115 3.91 4.99 30.93
N ARG A 116 4.73 4.38 31.78
CA ARG A 116 5.72 3.36 31.42
C ARG A 116 5.77 2.21 32.42
N ILE A 117 5.97 0.99 31.91
CA ILE A 117 6.15 -0.24 32.69
C ILE A 117 7.39 -0.96 32.18
N ALA A 118 8.37 -1.17 33.05
CA ALA A 118 9.63 -1.82 32.76
C ALA A 118 9.79 -3.08 33.62
N PHE A 119 9.57 -4.26 33.05
CA PHE A 119 9.59 -5.51 33.80
C PHE A 119 10.62 -6.52 33.33
N ILE A 120 11.19 -7.24 34.29
CA ILE A 120 11.83 -8.53 34.04
C ILE A 120 10.74 -9.61 34.02
N VAL A 121 10.58 -10.29 32.89
CA VAL A 121 9.50 -11.25 32.64
C VAL A 121 10.02 -12.50 31.95
N PRO A 122 9.30 -13.64 32.00
CA PRO A 122 9.75 -14.84 31.32
C PRO A 122 9.78 -14.68 29.80
N ARG A 123 10.68 -15.39 29.12
CA ARG A 123 10.80 -15.43 27.64
C ARG A 123 9.49 -15.69 26.88
N SER A 124 8.46 -16.24 27.52
CA SER A 124 7.13 -16.40 26.93
C SER A 124 6.44 -15.08 26.58
N TRP A 125 6.85 -13.95 27.16
CA TRP A 125 6.36 -12.61 26.79
C TRP A 125 6.76 -12.18 25.38
N GLN A 126 7.75 -12.84 24.78
CA GLN A 126 8.09 -12.66 23.37
C GLN A 126 7.03 -13.29 22.44
N LYS A 127 6.11 -14.11 22.97
CA LYS A 127 5.06 -14.75 22.18
C LYS A 127 3.83 -13.86 22.03
N PRO A 128 3.25 -13.78 20.81
CA PRO A 128 1.98 -13.08 20.56
C PRO A 128 0.84 -13.46 21.52
N SER A 129 0.77 -14.72 21.94
CA SER A 129 -0.27 -15.21 22.85
C SER A 129 -0.22 -14.54 24.23
N VAL A 130 0.96 -14.14 24.71
CA VAL A 130 1.12 -13.42 25.98
C VAL A 130 0.92 -11.93 25.76
N GLN A 131 1.56 -11.36 24.73
CA GLN A 131 1.42 -9.94 24.42
C GLN A 131 -0.04 -9.52 24.17
N ASN A 132 -0.86 -10.39 23.57
CA ASN A 132 -2.28 -10.10 23.34
C ASN A 132 -3.13 -10.08 24.63
N GLN A 133 -2.61 -10.54 25.77
CA GLN A 133 -3.28 -10.46 27.07
C GLN A 133 -2.93 -9.18 27.84
N LEU A 134 -1.88 -8.46 27.42
CA LEU A 134 -1.47 -7.18 28.00
C LEU A 134 -2.41 -6.05 27.55
N ASP A 135 -2.57 -5.02 28.38
CA ASP A 135 -3.36 -3.84 28.06
C ASP A 135 -2.93 -3.23 26.71
N ARG A 136 -3.92 -3.02 25.84
CA ARG A 136 -3.69 -2.64 24.44
C ARG A 136 -3.26 -1.18 24.28
N ALA A 137 -3.35 -0.35 25.32
CA ALA A 137 -2.79 1.00 25.29
C ALA A 137 -1.26 1.00 25.39
N PHE A 138 -0.63 -0.13 25.74
CA PHE A 138 0.81 -0.24 25.87
C PHE A 138 1.48 -0.84 24.63
N HIS A 139 2.58 -0.20 24.23
CA HIS A 139 3.42 -0.55 23.09
C HIS A 139 4.83 -0.87 23.58
N LEU A 140 5.42 -1.95 23.09
CA LEU A 140 6.76 -2.39 23.47
C LEU A 140 7.79 -1.41 22.89
N ALA A 141 8.56 -0.75 23.75
CA ALA A 141 9.57 0.23 23.39
C ALA A 141 10.98 -0.36 23.39
N HIS A 142 11.25 -1.35 24.23
CA HIS A 142 12.56 -1.98 24.36
C HIS A 142 12.44 -3.43 24.85
N GLU A 143 13.32 -4.31 24.37
CA GLU A 143 13.46 -5.70 24.81
C GLU A 143 14.93 -6.12 24.85
N GLU A 144 15.36 -6.74 25.95
CA GLU A 144 16.69 -7.33 26.11
C GLU A 144 16.59 -8.75 26.71
N VAL A 145 17.25 -9.74 26.11
CA VAL A 145 17.36 -11.09 26.68
C VAL A 145 18.40 -11.08 27.80
N LEU A 146 18.02 -11.58 28.98
CA LEU A 146 18.88 -11.55 30.16
C LEU A 146 19.75 -12.82 30.27
N PRO A 147 20.94 -12.72 30.91
CA PRO A 147 21.77 -13.88 31.23
C PRO A 147 21.01 -14.91 32.08
N LEU A 148 21.28 -16.20 31.89
CA LEU A 148 20.58 -17.26 32.64
C LEU A 148 20.83 -17.15 34.15
N ASP A 149 22.02 -16.73 34.57
CA ASP A 149 22.44 -16.57 35.97
C ASP A 149 22.00 -15.23 36.61
N ALA A 150 20.99 -14.56 36.03
CA ALA A 150 20.48 -13.27 36.46
C ALA A 150 19.81 -13.23 37.86
N PHE A 151 19.44 -14.38 38.43
CA PHE A 151 18.59 -14.45 39.63
C PHE A 151 19.19 -15.28 40.76
N VAL A 152 18.72 -14.98 41.98
CA VAL A 152 19.00 -15.76 43.19
C VAL A 152 17.70 -16.38 43.71
N PHE A 153 17.67 -17.70 43.85
CA PHE A 153 16.57 -18.46 44.43
C PHE A 153 17.08 -19.25 45.65
N GLU A 154 16.44 -19.07 46.82
CA GLU A 154 16.86 -19.72 48.08
C GLU A 154 18.37 -19.53 48.42
N GLY A 155 18.96 -18.40 48.03
CA GLY A 155 20.36 -18.07 48.29
C GLY A 155 21.37 -18.72 47.33
N GLN A 156 20.90 -19.35 46.24
CA GLN A 156 21.74 -19.91 45.18
C GLN A 156 21.41 -19.26 43.82
N PRO A 157 22.37 -19.19 42.88
CA PRO A 157 22.07 -18.78 41.50
C PRO A 157 20.99 -19.64 40.87
N ALA A 158 20.06 -19.02 40.14
CA ALA A 158 18.94 -19.68 39.49
C ALA A 158 18.93 -19.39 37.99
N GLU A 159 18.99 -20.45 37.19
CA GLU A 159 18.92 -20.37 35.73
C GLU A 159 17.47 -20.20 35.25
N VAL A 160 17.07 -18.98 34.96
CA VAL A 160 15.71 -18.67 34.47
C VAL A 160 15.78 -17.90 33.15
N PRO A 161 15.22 -18.43 32.05
CA PRO A 161 15.13 -17.70 30.80
C PRO A 161 14.15 -16.52 30.89
N THR A 162 14.69 -15.30 30.98
CA THR A 162 13.92 -14.06 31.11
C THR A 162 14.34 -13.01 30.08
N VAL A 163 13.48 -12.02 29.94
CA VAL A 163 13.71 -10.80 29.15
C VAL A 163 13.39 -9.59 30.03
N PHE A 164 14.09 -8.50 29.81
CA PHE A 164 13.68 -7.19 30.29
C PHE A 164 12.93 -6.48 29.17
N GLN A 165 11.72 -5.99 29.46
CA GLN A 165 10.92 -5.25 28.49
C GLN A 165 10.45 -3.93 29.07
N VAL A 166 10.53 -2.88 28.25
CA VAL A 166 9.98 -1.55 28.55
C VAL A 166 8.77 -1.30 27.65
N TRP A 167 7.65 -0.96 28.26
CA TRP A 167 6.39 -0.69 27.58
C TRP A 167 5.95 0.75 27.86
N GLU A 168 5.46 1.44 26.84
CA GLU A 168 4.96 2.81 26.94
C GLU A 168 3.48 2.90 26.58
N ARG A 169 2.74 3.72 27.32
CA ARG A 169 1.34 4.01 27.02
C ARG A 169 1.23 4.99 25.86
N ARG A 170 0.33 4.72 24.92
CA ARG A 170 -0.05 5.62 23.83
C ARG A 170 -1.57 5.83 23.79
N ASP A 171 -2.01 6.85 23.06
CA ASP A 171 -3.43 7.18 22.88
C ASP A 171 -4.17 6.15 22.00
N ASP A 172 -3.45 5.47 21.10
CA ASP A 172 -3.99 4.45 20.22
C ASP A 172 -3.82 3.03 20.79
N GLN A 173 -4.84 2.20 20.56
CA GLN A 173 -4.79 0.80 20.95
C GLN A 173 -4.01 -0.04 19.93
N ARG A 174 -2.99 -0.77 20.42
CA ARG A 174 -2.27 -1.78 19.65
C ARG A 174 -3.22 -2.83 19.07
N ALA A 175 -2.99 -3.23 17.82
CA ALA A 175 -3.71 -4.32 17.18
C ALA A 175 -3.35 -5.68 17.81
N LEU A 176 -4.28 -6.63 17.80
CA LEU A 176 -3.98 -8.01 18.21
C LEU A 176 -3.06 -8.65 17.17
N ILE A 177 -2.02 -9.33 17.65
CA ILE A 177 -1.11 -10.07 16.79
C ILE A 177 -1.76 -11.41 16.47
N VAL A 178 -2.14 -11.63 15.21
CA VAL A 178 -2.77 -12.88 14.74
C VAL A 178 -1.77 -13.63 13.87
N LEU A 179 -1.34 -14.81 14.33
CA LEU A 179 -0.43 -15.67 13.56
C LEU A 179 -1.20 -16.52 12.53
N PRO A 180 -0.62 -16.78 11.34
CA PRO A 180 -1.25 -17.65 10.34
C PRO A 180 -1.31 -19.08 10.87
N THR A 181 -2.45 -19.76 10.77
CA THR A 181 -2.59 -21.15 11.26
C THR A 181 -2.73 -22.19 10.15
N THR A 182 -2.72 -21.73 8.90
CA THR A 182 -2.89 -22.52 7.68
C THR A 182 -1.93 -22.01 6.61
N HIS A 183 -1.52 -22.87 5.68
CA HIS A 183 -0.66 -22.53 4.55
C HIS A 183 -1.18 -23.19 3.27
N ALA A 184 -0.86 -22.62 2.09
CA ALA A 184 -1.27 -23.22 0.82
C ALA A 184 -0.57 -24.55 0.53
N ASP A 185 0.71 -24.66 0.92
CA ASP A 185 1.52 -25.86 0.64
C ASP A 185 1.16 -27.06 1.51
N PHE A 186 0.59 -26.87 2.70
CA PHE A 186 0.33 -27.96 3.64
C PHE A 186 -0.79 -27.66 4.64
N ALA A 187 -1.30 -28.72 5.25
CA ALA A 187 -2.25 -28.68 6.36
C ALA A 187 -1.73 -29.51 7.53
N PHE A 188 -1.96 -29.03 8.76
CA PHE A 188 -1.80 -29.86 9.95
C PHE A 188 -3.01 -30.78 10.11
N VAL A 189 -2.78 -32.09 10.19
CA VAL A 189 -3.86 -33.08 10.32
C VAL A 189 -3.93 -33.66 11.74
N PRO A 190 -5.14 -34.01 12.24
CA PRO A 190 -5.28 -34.70 13.52
C PRO A 190 -4.54 -36.05 13.50
N TYR A 191 -4.14 -36.53 14.68
CA TYR A 191 -3.44 -37.81 14.80
C TYR A 191 -4.27 -39.00 14.30
N ALA A 192 -5.60 -38.90 14.36
CA ALA A 192 -6.53 -39.89 13.81
C ALA A 192 -6.48 -40.00 12.27
N GLN A 193 -5.87 -39.03 11.57
CA GLN A 193 -5.72 -38.98 10.11
C GLN A 193 -4.26 -39.16 9.68
N ARG A 194 -3.47 -39.92 10.47
CA ARG A 194 -2.03 -40.14 10.24
C ARG A 194 -1.71 -40.78 8.90
N ASP A 195 -2.60 -41.63 8.41
CA ASP A 195 -2.56 -42.25 7.09
C ASP A 195 -2.59 -41.23 5.93
N THR A 196 -3.14 -40.04 6.18
CA THR A 196 -3.19 -38.97 5.17
C THR A 196 -1.97 -38.03 5.20
N ALA A 197 -1.17 -38.06 6.27
CA ALA A 197 0.00 -37.21 6.43
C ALA A 197 1.16 -37.63 5.51
N ASP A 198 2.12 -36.73 5.31
CA ASP A 198 3.35 -36.99 4.56
C ASP A 198 4.58 -37.06 5.48
N PHE A 199 4.61 -36.25 6.53
CA PHE A 199 5.65 -36.27 7.56
C PHE A 199 5.12 -35.69 8.88
N ALA A 200 5.94 -35.72 9.94
CA ALA A 200 5.65 -35.08 11.21
C ALA A 200 6.72 -34.05 11.58
N ILE A 201 6.35 -33.04 12.36
CA ILE A 201 7.28 -32.10 12.99
C ILE A 201 7.14 -32.14 14.51
N GLN A 202 8.26 -32.20 15.22
CA GLN A 202 8.26 -32.16 16.68
C GLN A 202 8.01 -30.73 17.16
N ARG A 203 7.01 -30.54 18.03
CA ARG A 203 6.56 -29.23 18.52
C ARG A 203 6.98 -28.93 19.97
N ILE A 204 7.28 -29.95 20.79
CA ILE A 204 7.67 -29.81 22.21
C ILE A 204 8.97 -30.59 22.47
N GLY A 205 9.84 -30.00 23.29
CA GLY A 205 11.06 -30.61 23.81
C GLY A 205 12.31 -30.04 23.14
N VAL A 206 13.49 -30.49 23.58
CA VAL A 206 14.80 -30.01 23.08
C VAL A 206 14.90 -30.08 21.54
N ASN A 207 14.28 -31.11 20.94
CA ASN A 207 14.22 -31.35 19.50
C ASN A 207 12.99 -30.72 18.82
N ALA A 208 12.32 -29.73 19.44
CA ALA A 208 11.28 -28.96 18.75
C ALA A 208 11.88 -28.33 17.48
N GLY A 209 11.15 -28.47 16.36
CA GLY A 209 11.57 -28.11 15.01
C GLY A 209 12.01 -29.30 14.15
N THR A 210 12.39 -30.43 14.74
CA THR A 210 12.87 -31.60 13.98
C THR A 210 11.73 -32.24 13.17
N VAL A 211 11.96 -32.40 11.87
CA VAL A 211 11.11 -33.16 10.96
C VAL A 211 11.39 -34.65 11.12
N LYS A 212 10.33 -35.47 11.11
CA LYS A 212 10.38 -36.92 11.33
C LYS A 212 9.52 -37.64 10.33
N ASP A 213 9.96 -38.84 9.97
CA ASP A 213 9.16 -39.78 9.20
C ASP A 213 7.98 -40.31 10.03
N LEU A 214 6.93 -40.73 9.32
CA LEU A 214 5.70 -41.18 9.96
C LEU A 214 5.84 -42.54 10.64
N ASP A 215 6.93 -43.28 10.44
CA ASP A 215 7.27 -44.55 11.10
C ASP A 215 8.28 -44.37 12.24
N ALA A 216 8.73 -43.15 12.53
CA ALA A 216 9.71 -42.87 13.57
C ALA A 216 9.26 -43.35 14.96
N GLU A 217 10.20 -43.92 15.72
CA GLU A 217 10.00 -44.30 17.12
C GLU A 217 9.66 -43.05 17.97
N HIS A 218 8.71 -43.20 18.89
CA HIS A 218 8.26 -42.13 19.81
C HIS A 218 7.55 -40.91 19.19
N LEU A 219 6.71 -41.12 18.18
CA LEU A 219 5.84 -40.08 17.60
C LEU A 219 4.55 -39.87 18.44
N SER A 220 4.61 -39.13 19.56
CA SER A 220 3.42 -38.89 20.42
C SER A 220 2.50 -37.77 19.90
N GLN A 221 1.18 -37.89 20.14
CA GLN A 221 0.18 -36.87 19.77
C GLN A 221 0.43 -35.51 20.45
N ASN A 222 0.94 -35.52 21.69
CA ASN A 222 1.13 -34.29 22.46
C ASN A 222 2.38 -33.51 22.02
N SER A 223 3.39 -34.18 21.47
CA SER A 223 4.69 -33.56 21.14
C SER A 223 4.93 -33.40 19.64
N HIS A 224 4.11 -33.98 18.76
CA HIS A 224 4.29 -33.91 17.32
C HIS A 224 3.05 -33.38 16.62
N ARG A 225 3.28 -32.72 15.48
CA ARG A 225 2.23 -32.31 14.56
C ARG A 225 2.41 -33.03 13.23
N LEU A 226 1.32 -33.62 12.73
CA LEU A 226 1.31 -34.31 11.46
C LEU A 226 1.04 -33.29 10.34
N VAL A 227 1.84 -33.36 9.28
CA VAL A 227 1.78 -32.43 8.15
C VAL A 227 1.37 -33.20 6.91
N ARG A 228 0.32 -32.74 6.22
CA ARG A 228 -0.10 -33.22 4.91
C ARG A 228 0.15 -32.13 3.89
N VAL A 229 0.93 -32.42 2.86
CA VAL A 229 1.21 -31.52 1.76
C VAL A 229 0.02 -31.48 0.81
N THR A 230 -0.40 -30.27 0.43
CA THR A 230 -1.59 -30.05 -0.41
C THR A 230 -1.37 -30.57 -1.83
N ASP A 231 -0.21 -30.29 -2.43
CA ASP A 231 0.23 -30.87 -3.70
C ASP A 231 1.22 -32.02 -3.45
N ARG A 232 0.76 -33.25 -3.66
CA ARG A 232 1.55 -34.47 -3.41
C ARG A 232 2.84 -34.53 -4.25
N ASN A 233 2.96 -33.78 -5.34
CA ASN A 233 4.20 -33.74 -6.13
C ASN A 233 5.29 -32.87 -5.48
N ARG A 234 4.94 -32.03 -4.49
CA ARG A 234 5.84 -31.09 -3.82
C ARG A 234 6.26 -31.55 -2.42
N VAL A 235 6.00 -32.81 -2.06
CA VAL A 235 6.29 -33.31 -0.69
C VAL A 235 7.74 -33.12 -0.29
N ALA A 236 8.69 -33.45 -1.18
CA ALA A 236 10.12 -33.28 -0.91
C ALA A 236 10.52 -31.81 -0.76
N GLU A 237 9.96 -30.92 -1.59
CA GLU A 237 10.22 -29.48 -1.54
C GLU A 237 9.74 -28.87 -0.22
N VAL A 238 8.48 -29.13 0.14
CA VAL A 238 7.86 -28.62 1.36
C VAL A 238 8.57 -29.15 2.60
N ARG A 239 8.94 -30.44 2.60
CA ARG A 239 9.75 -31.02 3.67
C ARG A 239 11.10 -30.30 3.82
N ALA A 240 11.81 -30.07 2.71
CA ALA A 240 13.11 -29.40 2.72
C ALA A 240 13.04 -27.94 3.17
N VAL A 241 11.88 -27.27 3.04
CA VAL A 241 11.66 -25.95 3.64
C VAL A 241 11.57 -26.07 5.16
N PHE A 242 10.74 -26.98 5.70
CA PHE A 242 10.64 -27.21 7.14
C PHE A 242 11.97 -27.57 7.79
N GLU A 243 12.80 -28.35 7.10
CA GLU A 243 14.14 -28.74 7.56
C GLU A 243 15.15 -27.58 7.54
N ALA A 244 14.92 -26.56 6.70
CA ALA A 244 15.81 -25.40 6.58
C ALA A 244 15.44 -24.23 7.52
N VAL A 245 14.30 -24.29 8.20
CA VAL A 245 13.94 -23.28 9.20
C VAL A 245 14.88 -23.36 10.39
N ASP A 246 15.48 -22.23 10.78
CA ASP A 246 16.15 -22.12 12.06
C ASP A 246 15.11 -21.99 13.19
N TRP A 247 14.85 -23.12 13.85
CA TRP A 247 13.90 -23.20 14.95
C TRP A 247 14.46 -22.72 16.29
N ALA A 248 15.77 -22.50 16.41
CA ALA A 248 16.43 -22.15 17.67
C ALA A 248 15.87 -20.86 18.31
N PRO A 249 15.76 -19.72 17.61
CA PRO A 249 15.23 -18.50 18.22
C PRO A 249 13.77 -18.63 18.64
N ILE A 250 12.97 -19.40 17.89
CA ILE A 250 11.52 -19.55 18.10
C ILE A 250 11.24 -20.45 19.31
N LYS A 251 11.87 -21.63 19.36
CA LYS A 251 11.61 -22.61 20.42
C LYS A 251 12.13 -22.16 21.79
N ALA A 252 13.05 -21.19 21.82
CA ALA A 252 13.62 -20.59 23.03
C ALA A 252 12.74 -19.49 23.66
N CYS A 253 11.69 -19.01 22.98
CA CYS A 253 10.75 -18.00 23.51
C CYS A 253 9.77 -18.58 24.55
N VAL A 254 10.26 -19.32 25.54
CA VAL A 254 9.49 -19.93 26.62
C VAL A 254 10.31 -19.97 27.91
N ALA A 255 9.62 -19.97 29.05
CA ALA A 255 10.25 -20.12 30.36
C ALA A 255 10.67 -21.58 30.69
N GLY A 256 10.12 -22.56 29.96
CA GLY A 256 10.25 -23.99 30.27
C GLY A 256 10.67 -24.82 29.05
N ASN A 257 10.08 -25.99 28.89
CA ASN A 257 10.43 -26.89 27.78
C ASN A 257 10.23 -26.19 26.42
N PRO A 258 11.23 -26.22 25.52
CA PRO A 258 11.13 -25.57 24.21
C PRO A 258 9.88 -25.99 23.47
N SER A 259 9.17 -25.04 22.90
CA SER A 259 7.94 -25.35 22.18
C SER A 259 7.60 -24.35 21.08
N ILE A 260 6.98 -24.89 20.03
CA ILE A 260 6.60 -24.17 18.83
C ILE A 260 5.10 -24.40 18.60
N ALA A 261 4.33 -23.32 18.53
CA ALA A 261 2.92 -23.31 18.21
C ALA A 261 2.71 -23.46 16.69
N ASN A 262 1.54 -23.95 16.28
CA ASN A 262 1.22 -24.10 14.86
C ASN A 262 1.39 -22.77 14.09
N GLY A 263 1.03 -21.64 14.70
CA GLY A 263 1.17 -20.34 14.05
C GLY A 263 2.62 -19.88 13.86
N GLU A 264 3.48 -20.21 14.81
CA GLU A 264 4.93 -19.98 14.70
C GLU A 264 5.55 -20.87 13.62
N MET A 265 5.08 -22.12 13.48
CA MET A 265 5.53 -23.04 12.43
C MET A 265 5.19 -22.53 11.03
N VAL A 266 3.96 -22.05 10.83
CA VAL A 266 3.54 -21.50 9.53
C VAL A 266 4.33 -20.24 9.20
N LEU A 267 4.42 -19.29 10.14
CA LEU A 267 5.16 -18.05 9.92
C LEU A 267 6.64 -18.29 9.57
N ALA A 268 7.31 -19.21 10.29
CA ALA A 268 8.72 -19.50 10.06
C ALA A 268 8.96 -20.26 8.74
N TYR A 269 8.05 -21.19 8.39
CA TYR A 269 8.05 -21.81 7.07
C TYR A 269 7.92 -20.76 5.96
N GLU A 270 6.99 -19.81 6.11
CA GLU A 270 6.77 -18.74 5.15
C GLU A 270 8.00 -17.84 5.00
N ALA A 271 8.69 -17.51 6.11
CA ALA A 271 9.92 -16.73 6.07
C ALA A 271 10.99 -17.42 5.22
N VAL A 272 11.22 -18.73 5.40
CA VAL A 272 12.19 -19.47 4.58
C VAL A 272 11.76 -19.59 3.12
N VAL A 273 10.46 -19.77 2.85
CA VAL A 273 9.94 -19.70 1.47
C VAL A 273 10.26 -18.34 0.88
N VAL A 274 10.05 -17.26 1.63
CA VAL A 274 10.30 -15.91 1.16
C VAL A 274 11.79 -15.64 0.97
N ASP A 275 12.66 -16.03 1.90
CA ASP A 275 14.11 -15.89 1.75
C ASP A 275 14.60 -16.66 0.52
N ARG A 276 14.10 -17.88 0.32
CA ARG A 276 14.37 -18.66 -0.90
C ARG A 276 13.81 -17.99 -2.14
N LEU A 277 12.66 -17.31 -2.06
CA LEU A 277 12.09 -16.55 -3.16
C LEU A 277 12.85 -15.25 -3.42
N PHE A 278 13.40 -14.59 -2.42
CA PHE A 278 14.32 -13.47 -2.57
C PHE A 278 15.62 -13.93 -3.21
N ALA A 279 16.19 -15.04 -2.75
CA ALA A 279 17.36 -15.68 -3.37
C ALA A 279 17.07 -16.21 -4.79
N ALA A 280 15.85 -16.68 -5.07
CA ALA A 280 15.42 -17.12 -6.40
C ALA A 280 14.91 -15.96 -7.29
N THR A 281 14.68 -14.78 -6.72
CA THR A 281 14.40 -13.52 -7.43
C THR A 281 15.63 -12.62 -7.50
N ASP A 282 16.72 -12.99 -6.83
CA ASP A 282 18.02 -12.46 -7.11
C ASP A 282 18.37 -12.78 -8.56
N TRP A 283 18.72 -11.72 -9.26
CA TRP A 283 19.23 -11.76 -10.63
C TRP A 283 20.57 -12.49 -10.70
N PHE A 284 21.17 -12.73 -9.53
CA PHE A 284 22.54 -13.13 -9.34
C PHE A 284 22.52 -14.47 -8.59
N PRO A 285 23.05 -15.57 -9.16
CA PRO A 285 23.24 -16.78 -8.38
C PRO A 285 24.16 -16.48 -7.18
N GLU A 286 24.05 -17.28 -6.10
CA GLU A 286 24.83 -17.15 -4.85
C GLU A 286 26.22 -16.57 -5.12
N LEU A 287 26.47 -15.36 -4.62
CA LEU A 287 27.80 -14.73 -4.63
C LEU A 287 28.70 -15.53 -3.67
N ALA A 288 29.10 -16.72 -4.10
CA ALA A 288 30.30 -17.37 -3.60
C ALA A 288 31.50 -16.61 -4.19
N ASP A 289 32.15 -15.82 -3.34
CA ASP A 289 33.55 -15.41 -3.44
C ASP A 289 34.08 -14.96 -4.81
N VAL A 290 33.77 -13.73 -5.22
CA VAL A 290 34.68 -12.98 -6.11
C VAL A 290 34.64 -11.47 -5.79
N VAL A 291 35.15 -11.08 -4.63
CA VAL A 291 35.75 -9.74 -4.48
C VAL A 291 37.21 -9.87 -4.90
N VAL A 292 37.47 -9.88 -6.20
CA VAL A 292 38.82 -9.55 -6.68
C VAL A 292 38.93 -8.04 -6.65
N GLN A 293 39.47 -7.51 -5.56
CA GLN A 293 40.03 -6.16 -5.56
C GLN A 293 41.10 -6.11 -6.67
N PRO A 294 40.99 -5.22 -7.67
CA PRO A 294 42.14 -4.91 -8.50
C PRO A 294 43.20 -4.28 -7.60
N ALA A 295 44.42 -4.80 -7.67
CA ALA A 295 45.56 -4.30 -6.91
C ALA A 295 45.69 -2.78 -7.09
N ALA A 296 45.80 -2.07 -5.96
CA ALA A 296 46.14 -0.67 -5.94
C ALA A 296 47.55 -0.49 -6.51
N GLU A 297 47.69 0.16 -7.66
CA GLU A 297 48.96 0.77 -8.05
C GLU A 297 49.13 2.07 -7.25
N GLU A 298 50.28 2.19 -6.58
CA GLU A 298 50.63 3.37 -5.79
C GLU A 298 50.68 4.64 -6.67
N PRO A 299 50.07 5.76 -6.25
CA PRO A 299 50.15 6.99 -7.00
C PRO A 299 51.54 7.62 -6.85
N VAL A 300 52.18 7.87 -7.99
CA VAL A 300 53.39 8.70 -8.09
C VAL A 300 53.04 10.15 -7.76
N ALA A 301 53.68 10.69 -6.73
CA ALA A 301 53.48 12.08 -6.29
C ALA A 301 53.88 13.09 -7.37
N ALA A 302 52.92 13.86 -7.86
CA ALA A 302 53.17 15.08 -8.62
C ALA A 302 53.06 16.30 -7.69
N ALA A 303 54.07 17.18 -7.74
CA ALA A 303 54.16 18.38 -6.92
C ALA A 303 53.05 19.39 -7.27
N PRO A 304 52.51 20.14 -6.27
CA PRO A 304 51.45 21.09 -6.50
C PRO A 304 51.99 22.35 -7.20
N THR A 305 51.35 22.73 -8.31
CA THR A 305 51.38 24.10 -8.83
C THR A 305 50.09 24.78 -8.37
N GLU A 306 50.23 25.92 -7.70
CA GLU A 306 49.11 26.71 -7.17
C GLU A 306 48.14 27.16 -8.29
N PRO A 307 46.82 26.94 -8.15
CA PRO A 307 45.85 27.66 -8.93
C PRO A 307 45.42 28.94 -8.22
N VAL A 308 45.41 30.02 -9.00
CA VAL A 308 44.85 31.33 -8.67
C VAL A 308 43.36 31.19 -8.32
N ALA A 309 42.97 31.76 -7.18
CA ALA A 309 41.59 31.73 -6.68
C ALA A 309 40.68 32.63 -7.53
N GLU A 310 39.69 32.02 -8.18
CA GLU A 310 38.44 32.66 -8.58
C GLU A 310 37.37 32.46 -7.48
N PRO A 311 36.38 33.35 -7.35
CA PRO A 311 35.50 33.36 -6.18
C PRO A 311 34.61 32.11 -6.17
N ALA A 312 34.74 31.31 -5.10
CA ALA A 312 34.01 30.07 -4.91
C ALA A 312 32.50 30.32 -4.88
N GLY A 313 31.80 29.78 -5.88
CA GLY A 313 30.36 29.50 -5.78
C GLY A 313 30.10 28.46 -4.68
N ALA A 314 28.85 28.34 -4.24
CA ALA A 314 28.45 27.28 -3.31
C ALA A 314 28.77 25.90 -3.91
N PRO A 315 29.23 24.92 -3.11
CA PRO A 315 29.64 23.63 -3.63
C PRO A 315 28.46 22.85 -4.25
N MET A 316 28.61 22.30 -5.47
CA MET A 316 27.64 21.42 -6.14
C MET A 316 27.60 20.04 -5.51
N THR A 317 27.07 19.98 -4.30
CA THR A 317 26.63 18.74 -3.69
C THR A 317 25.43 18.14 -4.44
N ILE A 318 25.16 16.84 -4.26
CA ILE A 318 23.97 16.19 -4.85
C ILE A 318 22.66 16.95 -4.51
N PRO A 319 22.40 17.38 -3.26
CA PRO A 319 21.25 18.24 -2.97
C PRO A 319 21.19 19.53 -3.81
N ALA A 320 22.31 20.23 -3.98
CA ALA A 320 22.37 21.45 -4.79
C ALA A 320 22.04 21.19 -6.27
N VAL A 321 22.44 20.03 -6.80
CA VAL A 321 22.06 19.60 -8.16
C VAL A 321 20.53 19.46 -8.28
N TYR A 322 19.86 18.86 -7.31
CA TYR A 322 18.39 18.73 -7.34
C TYR A 322 17.67 20.08 -7.21
N GLU A 323 18.19 21.00 -6.40
CA GLU A 323 17.69 22.37 -6.34
C GLU A 323 17.81 23.06 -7.72
N ARG A 324 18.95 22.88 -8.39
CA ARG A 324 19.18 23.44 -9.72
C ARG A 324 18.28 22.83 -10.79
N ILE A 325 18.03 21.51 -10.75
CA ILE A 325 17.03 20.86 -11.58
C ILE A 325 15.66 21.50 -11.35
N ALA A 326 15.26 21.70 -10.10
CA ALA A 326 13.97 22.32 -9.77
C ALA A 326 13.86 23.78 -10.28
N GLU A 327 14.95 24.54 -10.26
CA GLU A 327 15.04 25.88 -10.84
C GLU A 327 14.87 25.88 -12.36
N LEU A 328 15.60 25.02 -13.06
CA LEU A 328 15.52 24.88 -14.51
C LEU A 328 14.10 24.48 -14.95
N VAL A 329 13.46 23.60 -14.18
CA VAL A 329 12.04 23.24 -14.38
C VAL A 329 11.13 24.46 -14.22
N ARG A 330 11.34 25.29 -13.19
CA ARG A 330 10.57 26.55 -13.01
C ARG A 330 10.81 27.53 -14.16
N ALA A 331 12.07 27.68 -14.59
CA ALA A 331 12.49 28.61 -15.62
C ALA A 331 11.98 28.23 -17.03
N SER A 332 11.68 26.96 -17.27
CA SER A 332 11.15 26.47 -18.56
C SER A 332 9.82 27.10 -18.99
N GLY A 333 9.13 27.83 -18.11
CA GLY A 333 7.88 28.53 -18.42
C GLY A 333 6.70 27.61 -18.74
N MET A 334 6.86 26.30 -18.60
CA MET A 334 5.85 25.31 -18.93
C MET A 334 4.69 25.42 -17.93
N ASP A 335 3.57 25.98 -18.37
CA ASP A 335 2.35 26.12 -17.58
C ASP A 335 1.67 24.75 -17.35
N ALA A 336 0.63 24.73 -16.49
CA ALA A 336 -0.08 23.49 -16.18
C ALA A 336 -0.70 22.82 -17.42
N GLN A 337 -1.04 23.60 -18.45
CA GLN A 337 -1.62 23.10 -19.69
C GLN A 337 -0.54 22.46 -20.59
N GLY A 338 0.62 23.09 -20.75
CA GLY A 338 1.77 22.57 -21.47
C GLY A 338 2.28 21.26 -20.88
N ARG A 339 2.35 21.15 -19.54
CA ARG A 339 2.71 19.89 -18.86
C ARG A 339 1.68 18.80 -19.06
N MET A 340 0.39 19.14 -19.03
CA MET A 340 -0.69 18.18 -19.27
C MET A 340 -0.72 17.69 -20.73
N VAL A 341 -0.34 18.55 -21.68
CA VAL A 341 -0.26 18.20 -23.11
C VAL A 341 0.98 17.36 -23.40
N GLY A 342 2.14 17.71 -22.83
CA GLY A 342 3.38 16.96 -22.98
C GLY A 342 3.50 15.71 -22.10
N GLY A 343 2.67 15.60 -21.06
CA GLY A 343 2.74 14.51 -20.08
C GLY A 343 4.00 14.56 -19.19
N VAL A 344 4.60 15.73 -19.01
CA VAL A 344 5.89 15.92 -18.32
C VAL A 344 5.68 15.92 -16.80
N VAL A 345 6.30 14.96 -16.12
CA VAL A 345 6.27 14.82 -14.65
C VAL A 345 7.70 14.57 -14.17
N TYR A 346 8.24 15.45 -13.33
CA TYR A 346 9.59 15.31 -12.81
C TYR A 346 9.61 14.43 -11.56
N THR A 347 10.60 13.55 -11.48
CA THR A 347 10.82 12.64 -10.34
C THR A 347 11.56 13.37 -9.22
N PRO A 348 11.00 13.48 -8.00
CA PRO A 348 11.72 13.96 -6.81
C PRO A 348 12.91 13.07 -6.48
N PHE A 349 13.89 13.60 -5.76
CA PHE A 349 15.12 12.89 -5.43
C PHE A 349 14.85 11.57 -4.70
N GLU A 350 14.05 11.61 -3.65
CA GLU A 350 13.75 10.46 -2.78
C GLU A 350 13.14 9.32 -3.60
N LEU A 351 12.26 9.67 -4.54
CA LEU A 351 11.61 8.72 -5.43
C LEU A 351 12.57 8.17 -6.48
N ALA A 352 13.45 9.01 -7.05
CA ALA A 352 14.48 8.59 -8.00
C ALA A 352 15.50 7.65 -7.34
N SER A 353 16.02 8.02 -6.17
CA SER A 353 16.94 7.20 -5.38
C SER A 353 16.34 5.84 -5.03
N ALA A 354 15.08 5.83 -4.60
CA ALA A 354 14.44 4.57 -4.26
C ALA A 354 14.11 3.70 -5.49
N MET A 355 13.90 4.28 -6.67
CA MET A 355 13.86 3.51 -7.92
C MET A 355 15.23 2.88 -8.25
N VAL A 356 16.33 3.58 -7.99
CA VAL A 356 17.69 3.05 -8.17
C VAL A 356 18.00 1.93 -7.18
N GLU A 357 17.59 2.05 -5.91
CA GLU A 357 17.72 0.97 -4.93
C GLU A 357 16.91 -0.27 -5.31
N LEU A 358 15.65 -0.08 -5.74
CA LEU A 358 14.84 -1.18 -6.29
C LEU A 358 15.45 -1.80 -7.55
N ALA A 359 16.27 -1.03 -8.26
CA ALA A 359 17.02 -1.51 -9.40
C ALA A 359 18.26 -2.31 -9.00
N ARG A 360 18.70 -2.40 -7.74
CA ARG A 360 19.83 -3.27 -7.31
C ARG A 360 20.99 -3.33 -8.31
N LEU A 361 21.51 -2.17 -8.72
CA LEU A 361 22.49 -2.09 -9.81
C LEU A 361 23.79 -2.79 -9.44
N GLN A 362 24.43 -3.41 -10.42
CA GLN A 362 25.78 -3.96 -10.31
C GLN A 362 26.78 -3.14 -11.13
N PRO A 363 28.05 -3.04 -10.70
CA PRO A 363 29.05 -2.21 -11.39
C PRO A 363 29.30 -2.56 -12.85
N HIS A 364 29.02 -3.80 -13.27
CA HIS A 364 29.24 -4.26 -14.64
C HIS A 364 28.06 -3.96 -15.59
N GLU A 365 26.87 -3.69 -15.05
CA GLU A 365 25.62 -3.55 -15.79
C GLU A 365 25.53 -2.23 -16.56
N THR A 366 24.91 -2.29 -17.73
CA THR A 366 24.51 -1.16 -18.57
C THR A 366 23.09 -0.70 -18.22
N VAL A 367 22.91 0.61 -18.11
CA VAL A 367 21.67 1.25 -17.64
C VAL A 367 21.14 2.21 -18.71
N LEU A 368 19.83 2.13 -18.97
CA LEU A 368 19.10 3.02 -19.87
C LEU A 368 18.06 3.86 -19.13
N GLU A 369 18.09 5.18 -19.32
CA GLU A 369 17.01 6.11 -18.97
C GLU A 369 16.45 6.78 -20.24
N PRO A 370 15.34 6.30 -20.81
CA PRO A 370 14.89 6.69 -22.15
C PRO A 370 14.07 8.00 -22.19
N SER A 371 13.81 8.64 -21.05
CA SER A 371 13.02 9.87 -20.94
C SER A 371 13.50 10.70 -19.75
N CYS A 372 14.77 11.13 -19.84
CA CYS A 372 15.54 11.57 -18.68
C CYS A 372 15.21 12.98 -18.19
N GLY A 373 14.51 13.79 -18.98
CA GLY A 373 14.29 15.21 -18.71
C GLY A 373 15.62 15.90 -18.36
N ARG A 374 15.69 16.46 -17.15
CA ARG A 374 16.87 17.15 -16.61
C ARG A 374 17.76 16.28 -15.71
N GLY A 375 17.51 14.96 -15.69
CA GLY A 375 18.41 13.96 -15.10
C GLY A 375 18.20 13.65 -13.62
N SER A 376 16.96 13.73 -13.10
CA SER A 376 16.70 13.33 -11.70
C SER A 376 17.13 11.89 -11.40
N ILE A 377 16.93 10.94 -12.31
CA ILE A 377 17.35 9.55 -12.10
C ILE A 377 18.85 9.39 -12.40
N VAL A 378 19.39 10.08 -13.41
CA VAL A 378 20.85 10.16 -13.65
C VAL A 378 21.61 10.51 -12.37
N PHE A 379 21.25 11.59 -11.70
CA PHE A 379 21.94 12.00 -10.48
C PHE A 379 21.64 11.11 -9.27
N ALA A 380 20.52 10.37 -9.28
CA ALA A 380 20.26 9.34 -8.28
C ALA A 380 21.20 8.14 -8.46
N ILE A 381 21.53 7.76 -9.70
CA ILE A 381 22.54 6.72 -10.00
C ILE A 381 23.93 7.19 -9.58
N VAL A 382 24.29 8.46 -9.86
CA VAL A 382 25.55 9.05 -9.40
C VAL A 382 25.63 9.00 -7.87
N ALA A 383 24.58 9.45 -7.17
CA ALA A 383 24.51 9.42 -5.72
C ALA A 383 24.60 8.00 -5.14
N HIS A 384 23.95 7.02 -5.78
CA HIS A 384 24.01 5.61 -5.37
C HIS A 384 25.45 5.08 -5.37
N TRP A 385 26.21 5.30 -6.44
CA TRP A 385 27.58 4.82 -6.51
C TRP A 385 28.54 5.55 -5.57
N LEU A 386 28.39 6.87 -5.42
CA LEU A 386 29.15 7.63 -4.43
C LEU A 386 28.86 7.14 -3.00
N GLY A 387 27.58 6.86 -2.68
CA GLY A 387 27.17 6.30 -1.39
C GLY A 387 27.70 4.90 -1.12
N ARG A 388 28.05 4.14 -2.17
CA ARG A 388 28.74 2.84 -2.10
C ARG A 388 30.27 2.96 -2.02
N GLY A 389 30.80 4.18 -1.93
CA GLY A 389 32.23 4.46 -1.72
C GLY A 389 33.06 4.62 -2.99
N LEU A 390 32.45 4.69 -4.18
CA LEU A 390 33.18 4.98 -5.41
C LEU A 390 33.61 6.45 -5.44
N THR A 391 34.76 6.73 -6.04
CA THR A 391 35.23 8.10 -6.27
C THR A 391 34.47 8.75 -7.44
N HIS A 392 34.47 10.09 -7.52
CA HIS A 392 33.89 10.82 -8.65
C HIS A 392 34.47 10.36 -9.99
N GLU A 393 35.77 10.07 -10.05
CA GLU A 393 36.40 9.56 -11.27
C GLU A 393 35.89 8.17 -11.66
N GLN A 394 35.72 7.26 -10.69
CA GLN A 394 35.15 5.93 -10.94
C GLN A 394 33.70 6.01 -11.41
N VAL A 395 32.90 6.89 -10.79
CA VAL A 395 31.49 7.11 -11.19
C VAL A 395 31.40 7.73 -12.58
N ALA A 396 32.25 8.71 -12.91
CA ALA A 396 32.33 9.28 -14.26
C ALA A 396 32.62 8.22 -15.32
N ARG A 397 33.67 7.41 -15.11
CA ARG A 397 34.02 6.30 -16.02
C ARG A 397 32.89 5.28 -16.16
N TYR A 398 32.19 4.97 -15.07
CA TYR A 398 30.99 4.13 -15.11
C TYR A 398 29.91 4.77 -16.00
N CYS A 399 29.57 6.03 -15.78
CA CYS A 399 28.55 6.73 -16.55
C CYS A 399 28.89 6.78 -18.06
N GLU A 400 30.13 7.11 -18.40
CA GLU A 400 30.62 7.15 -19.78
C GLU A 400 30.55 5.78 -20.48
N ALA A 401 30.80 4.69 -19.76
CA ALA A 401 30.80 3.36 -20.36
C ALA A 401 29.43 2.67 -20.32
N LYS A 402 28.60 2.97 -19.32
CA LYS A 402 27.47 2.13 -18.91
C LYS A 402 26.14 2.86 -18.77
N LEU A 403 26.11 4.18 -18.62
CA LEU A 403 24.87 4.94 -18.48
C LEU A 403 24.49 5.60 -19.80
N PHE A 404 23.30 5.28 -20.30
CA PHE A 404 22.76 5.76 -21.56
C PHE A 404 21.43 6.46 -21.31
N VAL A 405 21.30 7.69 -21.81
CA VAL A 405 20.12 8.51 -21.53
C VAL A 405 19.57 9.13 -22.80
N GLY A 406 18.29 9.51 -22.78
CA GLY A 406 17.71 10.31 -23.84
C GLY A 406 16.41 10.98 -23.45
N ASP A 407 16.06 12.01 -24.20
CA ASP A 407 14.76 12.68 -24.10
C ASP A 407 14.35 13.27 -25.46
N LEU A 408 13.06 13.49 -25.64
CA LEU A 408 12.52 14.16 -26.82
C LEU A 408 12.81 15.66 -26.78
N ASP A 409 12.86 16.26 -25.58
CA ASP A 409 13.16 17.68 -25.39
C ASP A 409 14.68 17.93 -25.43
N GLY A 410 15.13 18.51 -26.54
CA GLY A 410 16.54 18.84 -26.74
C GLY A 410 17.09 19.84 -25.72
N GLN A 411 16.26 20.76 -25.20
CA GLN A 411 16.71 21.69 -24.16
C GLN A 411 16.93 20.98 -22.83
N ALA A 412 16.06 20.04 -22.47
CA ALA A 412 16.21 19.25 -21.25
C ALA A 412 17.51 18.41 -21.28
N VAL A 413 17.83 17.81 -22.43
CA VAL A 413 19.08 17.06 -22.62
C VAL A 413 20.31 17.96 -22.52
N GLU A 414 20.27 19.18 -23.07
CA GLU A 414 21.41 20.10 -22.97
C GLU A 414 21.57 20.66 -21.55
N ASP A 415 20.47 20.97 -20.87
CA ASP A 415 20.47 21.33 -19.44
C ASP A 415 21.12 20.22 -18.59
N LEU A 416 20.77 18.95 -18.84
CA LEU A 416 21.36 17.79 -18.18
C LEU A 416 22.87 17.68 -18.46
N ARG A 417 23.30 17.80 -19.72
CA ARG A 417 24.73 17.76 -20.08
C ARG A 417 25.52 18.85 -19.38
N ALA A 418 25.02 20.08 -19.39
CA ALA A 418 25.67 21.21 -18.74
C ALA A 418 25.80 20.96 -17.23
N LEU A 419 24.73 20.51 -16.57
CA LEU A 419 24.73 20.22 -15.14
C LEU A 419 25.65 19.05 -14.79
N TYR A 420 25.67 17.99 -15.61
CA TYR A 420 26.55 16.83 -15.45
C TYR A 420 28.03 17.23 -15.54
N ARG A 421 28.42 17.96 -16.60
CA ARG A 421 29.79 18.46 -16.78
C ARG A 421 30.20 19.34 -15.61
N ALA A 422 29.33 20.26 -15.20
CA ALA A 422 29.62 21.17 -14.11
C ALA A 422 29.85 20.40 -12.80
N PHE A 423 28.97 19.44 -12.47
CA PHE A 423 29.09 18.61 -11.26
C PHE A 423 30.44 17.89 -11.19
N PHE A 424 30.85 17.20 -12.26
CA PHE A 424 32.14 16.50 -12.26
C PHE A 424 33.34 17.45 -12.28
N ALA A 425 33.25 18.56 -13.02
CA ALA A 425 34.34 19.54 -13.11
C ALA A 425 34.65 20.16 -11.73
N GLU A 426 33.63 20.45 -10.93
CA GLU A 426 33.82 20.97 -9.57
C GLU A 426 34.53 19.95 -8.66
N HIS A 427 34.37 18.67 -8.94
CA HIS A 427 35.05 17.58 -8.24
C HIS A 427 36.36 17.14 -8.93
N GLY A 428 36.91 17.97 -9.82
CA GLY A 428 38.19 17.74 -10.48
C GLY A 428 38.18 16.68 -11.59
N VAL A 429 37.01 16.32 -12.11
CA VAL A 429 36.82 15.27 -13.12
C VAL A 429 36.21 15.87 -14.40
N THR A 430 36.76 15.55 -15.56
CA THR A 430 36.13 15.86 -16.85
C THR A 430 35.41 14.61 -17.35
N SER A 431 34.11 14.72 -17.64
CA SER A 431 33.28 13.59 -18.04
C SER A 431 32.15 14.02 -18.99
N GLU A 432 31.77 13.13 -19.91
CA GLU A 432 30.65 13.34 -20.85
C GLU A 432 29.59 12.23 -20.74
N LEU A 433 28.32 12.62 -20.68
CA LEU A 433 27.22 11.66 -20.60
C LEU A 433 26.82 11.14 -21.99
N ASN A 434 26.53 9.84 -22.12
CA ASN A 434 25.91 9.27 -23.33
C ASN A 434 24.45 9.69 -23.46
N ALA A 435 24.21 10.94 -23.84
CA ALA A 435 22.88 11.52 -23.96
C ALA A 435 22.48 11.72 -25.43
N ARG A 436 21.26 11.31 -25.80
CA ARG A 436 20.68 11.51 -27.14
C ARG A 436 19.38 12.33 -27.08
N VAL A 437 19.22 13.25 -28.03
CA VAL A 437 17.94 13.94 -28.28
C VAL A 437 17.16 13.14 -29.30
N GLY A 438 15.94 12.74 -28.99
CA GLY A 438 15.08 12.04 -29.94
C GLY A 438 13.93 11.26 -29.32
N ASP A 439 13.11 10.69 -30.19
CA ASP A 439 11.99 9.85 -29.81
C ASP A 439 12.47 8.49 -29.29
N ALA A 440 12.34 8.24 -28.00
CA ALA A 440 12.82 7.01 -27.40
C ALA A 440 12.15 5.72 -27.91
N LEU A 441 10.92 5.79 -28.42
CA LEU A 441 10.20 4.61 -28.93
C LEU A 441 10.65 4.20 -30.33
N PHE A 442 11.18 5.13 -31.12
CA PHE A 442 11.47 4.89 -32.55
C PHE A 442 12.86 5.32 -33.02
N ALA A 443 13.51 6.23 -32.30
CA ALA A 443 14.81 6.83 -32.59
C ALA A 443 15.73 6.83 -31.35
N GLY A 444 15.40 6.03 -30.33
CA GLY A 444 16.20 5.86 -29.12
C GLY A 444 17.44 5.00 -29.35
N TRP A 445 17.72 4.11 -28.42
CA TRP A 445 18.88 3.20 -28.47
C TRP A 445 18.52 1.84 -29.06
N SER A 446 17.87 1.82 -30.23
CA SER A 446 17.37 0.60 -30.88
C SER A 446 18.47 -0.31 -31.44
N ASP A 447 19.71 0.17 -31.48
CA ASP A 447 20.90 -0.55 -31.97
C ASP A 447 21.50 -1.52 -30.94
N ARG A 448 20.99 -1.55 -29.70
CA ARG A 448 21.56 -2.34 -28.60
C ARG A 448 20.52 -2.76 -27.57
N THR A 449 20.94 -3.63 -26.66
CA THR A 449 20.21 -4.02 -25.45
C THR A 449 20.96 -3.55 -24.21
N PHE A 450 20.25 -3.51 -23.08
CA PHE A 450 20.76 -3.07 -21.79
C PHE A 450 20.47 -4.11 -20.71
N ASP A 451 21.19 -4.03 -19.59
CA ASP A 451 20.87 -4.85 -18.44
C ASP A 451 19.62 -4.30 -17.74
N VAL A 452 19.57 -2.97 -17.53
CA VAL A 452 18.51 -2.31 -16.76
C VAL A 452 17.94 -1.09 -17.49
N THR A 453 16.61 -0.98 -17.55
CA THR A 453 15.93 0.31 -17.81
C THR A 453 15.39 0.89 -16.50
N ILE A 454 15.73 2.14 -16.17
CA ILE A 454 15.09 2.88 -15.07
C ILE A 454 14.40 4.11 -15.68
N SER A 455 13.09 4.28 -15.45
CA SER A 455 12.34 5.30 -16.21
C SER A 455 11.11 5.85 -15.48
N ASN A 456 10.92 7.17 -15.65
CA ASN A 456 9.63 7.85 -15.49
C ASN A 456 9.14 8.33 -16.88
N PRO A 457 8.37 7.52 -17.62
CA PRO A 457 7.91 7.85 -18.98
C PRO A 457 6.82 8.93 -19.00
N PRO A 458 6.51 9.52 -20.18
CA PRO A 458 5.48 10.57 -20.30
C PRO A 458 4.04 10.06 -20.08
N TYR A 459 3.25 10.83 -19.32
CA TYR A 459 1.86 10.49 -18.94
C TYR A 459 0.82 11.13 -19.86
N VAL A 460 0.84 10.76 -21.14
CA VAL A 460 -0.07 11.32 -22.17
C VAL A 460 -0.89 10.22 -22.85
N GLY A 461 -2.20 10.43 -22.93
CA GLY A 461 -3.11 9.54 -23.66
C GLY A 461 -2.91 9.62 -25.16
N LEU A 462 -2.92 8.49 -25.87
CA LEU A 462 -2.68 8.45 -27.32
C LEU A 462 -3.68 9.29 -28.13
N GLY A 463 -4.89 9.52 -27.59
CA GLY A 463 -5.90 10.37 -28.23
C GLY A 463 -5.54 11.86 -28.27
N LYS A 464 -4.54 12.30 -27.48
CA LYS A 464 -4.04 13.69 -27.46
C LYS A 464 -2.84 13.90 -28.38
N LEU A 465 -2.26 12.82 -28.94
CA LEU A 465 -1.09 12.89 -29.81
C LEU A 465 -1.51 13.07 -31.28
N PRO A 466 -0.59 13.55 -32.15
CA PRO A 466 -0.82 13.58 -33.59
C PRO A 466 -1.31 12.24 -34.13
N LYS A 467 -2.34 12.25 -34.99
CA LYS A 467 -3.03 11.04 -35.44
C LYS A 467 -2.09 10.00 -36.06
N ASP A 468 -1.15 10.43 -36.88
CA ASP A 468 -0.18 9.54 -37.55
C ASP A 468 0.79 8.92 -36.55
N TYR A 469 1.24 9.68 -35.56
CA TYR A 469 2.10 9.19 -34.48
C TYR A 469 1.36 8.16 -33.62
N ALA A 470 0.14 8.48 -33.19
CA ALA A 470 -0.70 7.55 -32.43
C ALA A 470 -0.96 6.25 -33.21
N LYS A 471 -1.19 6.34 -34.53
CA LYS A 471 -1.35 5.17 -35.41
C LYS A 471 -0.08 4.31 -35.44
N ARG A 472 1.11 4.93 -35.54
CA ARG A 472 2.41 4.23 -35.52
C ARG A 472 2.66 3.52 -34.18
N VAL A 473 2.35 4.18 -33.06
CA VAL A 473 2.47 3.56 -31.72
C VAL A 473 1.55 2.34 -31.60
N ARG A 474 0.27 2.47 -32.00
CA ARG A 474 -0.67 1.34 -31.98
C ARG A 474 -0.26 0.15 -32.86
N ALA A 475 0.44 0.41 -33.96
CA ALA A 475 0.94 -0.62 -34.85
C ALA A 475 2.19 -1.34 -34.28
N SER A 476 3.01 -0.64 -33.50
CA SER A 476 4.30 -1.15 -33.01
C SER A 476 4.24 -1.80 -31.61
N PHE A 477 3.25 -1.42 -30.80
CA PHE A 477 3.15 -1.81 -29.39
C PHE A 477 1.80 -2.49 -29.11
N SER A 478 1.88 -3.77 -28.76
CA SER A 478 0.71 -4.62 -28.52
C SER A 478 -0.11 -4.15 -27.32
N THR A 479 0.56 -3.56 -26.33
CA THR A 479 -0.06 -2.97 -25.14
C THR A 479 -0.92 -1.74 -25.49
N CYS A 480 -0.63 -1.08 -26.61
CA CYS A 480 -1.36 0.09 -27.07
C CYS A 480 -2.38 -0.20 -28.18
N ALA A 481 -2.46 -1.43 -28.70
CA ALA A 481 -3.17 -1.74 -29.94
C ALA A 481 -4.68 -1.45 -29.90
N LYS A 482 -5.32 -1.49 -28.72
CA LYS A 482 -6.77 -1.30 -28.54
C LYS A 482 -7.07 -0.34 -27.40
N GLY A 483 -8.21 0.34 -27.49
CA GLY A 483 -8.76 1.17 -26.43
C GLY A 483 -8.06 2.53 -26.26
N ALA A 484 -8.37 3.18 -25.13
CA ALA A 484 -7.79 4.45 -24.71
C ALA A 484 -6.47 4.22 -23.97
N ALA A 485 -5.45 3.74 -24.69
CA ALA A 485 -4.12 3.54 -24.15
C ALA A 485 -3.36 4.86 -23.94
N ASP A 486 -2.43 4.83 -22.99
CA ASP A 486 -1.50 5.92 -22.68
C ASP A 486 -0.10 5.57 -23.16
N LEU A 487 0.71 6.60 -23.45
CA LEU A 487 2.04 6.44 -24.04
C LEU A 487 3.02 5.69 -23.13
N TYR A 488 2.91 5.82 -21.80
CA TYR A 488 3.74 5.07 -20.86
C TYR A 488 3.64 3.54 -21.04
N GLN A 489 2.53 3.02 -21.57
CA GLN A 489 2.37 1.58 -21.79
C GLN A 489 3.33 1.08 -22.88
N ALA A 490 3.53 1.88 -23.94
CA ALA A 490 4.52 1.61 -24.97
C ALA A 490 5.95 1.67 -24.41
N PHE A 491 6.25 2.61 -23.52
CA PHE A 491 7.55 2.69 -22.84
C PHE A 491 7.83 1.47 -21.96
N ILE A 492 6.85 1.01 -21.19
CA ILE A 492 7.00 -0.21 -20.38
C ILE A 492 7.21 -1.44 -21.28
N GLU A 493 6.41 -1.57 -22.36
CA GLU A 493 6.60 -2.66 -23.33
C GLU A 493 7.98 -2.60 -23.99
N GLN A 494 8.46 -1.41 -24.36
CA GLN A 494 9.77 -1.19 -24.93
C GLN A 494 10.89 -1.55 -23.93
N ALA A 495 10.75 -1.22 -22.65
CA ALA A 495 11.69 -1.61 -21.60
C ALA A 495 11.83 -3.14 -21.51
N GLN A 496 10.73 -3.90 -21.67
CA GLN A 496 10.78 -5.38 -21.69
C GLN A 496 11.46 -5.95 -22.94
N ARG A 497 11.53 -5.18 -24.03
CA ARG A 497 12.15 -5.60 -25.31
C ARG A 497 13.64 -5.29 -25.35
N GLN A 498 14.05 -4.18 -24.72
CA GLN A 498 15.42 -3.65 -24.83
C GLN A 498 16.27 -3.89 -23.58
N SER A 499 15.68 -4.35 -22.47
CA SER A 499 16.41 -4.60 -21.24
C SER A 499 16.08 -5.95 -20.60
N THR A 500 17.07 -6.53 -19.92
CA THR A 500 16.88 -7.74 -19.11
C THR A 500 15.92 -7.47 -17.96
N ARG A 501 16.07 -6.32 -17.29
CA ARG A 501 15.19 -5.87 -16.20
C ARG A 501 14.82 -4.40 -16.31
N SER A 502 13.76 -3.99 -15.61
CA SER A 502 13.38 -2.58 -15.56
C SER A 502 12.70 -2.18 -14.26
N VAL A 503 12.89 -0.92 -13.88
CA VAL A 503 12.17 -0.22 -12.81
C VAL A 503 11.48 0.99 -13.41
N VAL A 504 10.16 0.95 -13.50
CA VAL A 504 9.38 2.01 -14.16
C VAL A 504 8.32 2.54 -13.22
N ILE A 505 8.25 3.87 -13.06
CA ILE A 505 7.16 4.55 -12.37
C ILE A 505 6.12 5.05 -13.38
N ALA A 506 4.86 4.68 -13.22
CA ALA A 506 3.80 5.04 -14.15
C ALA A 506 2.44 5.19 -13.45
N PRO A 507 1.41 5.78 -14.09
CA PRO A 507 0.08 5.87 -13.51
C PRO A 507 -0.48 4.50 -13.13
N ASN A 508 -0.94 4.29 -11.89
CA ASN A 508 -1.40 2.97 -11.41
C ASN A 508 -2.72 2.48 -12.04
N ALA A 509 -3.36 3.30 -12.89
CA ALA A 509 -4.62 2.96 -13.56
C ALA A 509 -4.50 1.73 -14.49
N TRP A 510 -3.31 1.43 -15.02
CA TRP A 510 -3.10 0.21 -15.82
C TRP A 510 -3.29 -1.06 -14.99
N MET A 511 -3.22 -1.01 -13.66
CA MET A 511 -3.45 -2.19 -12.82
C MET A 511 -4.94 -2.56 -12.76
N ARG A 512 -5.88 -1.62 -12.97
CA ARG A 512 -7.31 -1.84 -12.67
C ARG A 512 -8.25 -1.60 -13.86
N THR A 513 -7.79 -0.95 -14.91
CA THR A 513 -8.64 -0.58 -16.06
C THR A 513 -8.56 -1.59 -17.20
N LYS A 514 -9.59 -1.62 -18.06
CA LYS A 514 -9.59 -2.43 -19.30
C LYS A 514 -8.48 -2.04 -20.28
N ALA A 515 -8.08 -0.76 -20.29
CA ALA A 515 -6.99 -0.29 -21.14
C ALA A 515 -5.65 -0.96 -20.77
N GLY A 516 -5.45 -1.32 -19.50
CA GLY A 516 -4.23 -1.98 -19.03
C GLY A 516 -4.20 -3.51 -19.21
N THR A 517 -5.24 -4.15 -19.78
CA THR A 517 -5.29 -5.63 -19.89
C THR A 517 -4.09 -6.20 -20.64
N ALA A 518 -3.73 -5.62 -21.78
CA ALA A 518 -2.59 -6.11 -22.57
C ALA A 518 -1.27 -5.93 -21.82
N LEU A 519 -1.09 -4.80 -21.10
CA LEU A 519 0.09 -4.57 -20.28
C LEU A 519 0.18 -5.56 -19.12
N ARG A 520 -0.92 -5.81 -18.39
CA ARG A 520 -0.94 -6.82 -17.31
C ARG A 520 -0.55 -8.21 -17.81
N ASN A 521 -1.04 -8.62 -18.98
CA ASN A 521 -0.69 -9.91 -19.57
C ASN A 521 0.80 -9.99 -19.94
N LEU A 522 1.38 -8.91 -20.46
CA LEU A 522 2.81 -8.82 -20.76
C LEU A 522 3.67 -8.90 -19.48
N LEU A 523 3.25 -8.21 -18.42
CA LEU A 523 4.02 -8.07 -17.19
C LEU A 523 3.86 -9.23 -16.21
N ARG A 524 2.71 -9.93 -16.20
CA ARG A 524 2.43 -11.03 -15.27
C ARG A 524 3.56 -12.07 -15.15
N PRO A 525 4.18 -12.57 -16.24
CA PRO A 525 5.30 -13.52 -16.12
C PRO A 525 6.62 -12.87 -15.69
N ARG A 526 6.75 -11.54 -15.76
CA ARG A 526 8.03 -10.81 -15.63
C ARG A 526 8.17 -10.00 -14.35
N VAL A 527 7.06 -9.56 -13.77
CA VAL A 527 7.06 -8.70 -12.58
C VAL A 527 7.68 -9.43 -11.39
N ARG A 528 8.44 -8.66 -10.59
CA ARG A 528 9.10 -9.06 -9.35
C ARG A 528 8.47 -8.36 -8.16
N SER A 529 8.30 -7.03 -8.28
CA SER A 529 7.65 -6.24 -7.25
C SER A 529 6.84 -5.08 -7.81
N VAL A 530 5.87 -4.62 -7.02
CA VAL A 530 5.04 -3.45 -7.29
C VAL A 530 4.91 -2.61 -6.03
N VAL A 531 5.23 -1.33 -6.14
CA VAL A 531 4.91 -0.33 -5.10
C VAL A 531 3.76 0.53 -5.63
N ASP A 532 2.53 0.29 -5.17
CA ASP A 532 1.33 1.05 -5.58
C ASP A 532 1.03 2.14 -4.54
N PHE A 533 1.39 3.39 -4.82
CA PHE A 533 1.15 4.53 -3.92
C PHE A 533 -0.34 4.85 -3.72
N GLU A 534 -1.24 4.06 -4.34
CA GLU A 534 -2.67 4.14 -4.13
C GLU A 534 -3.23 5.54 -4.41
N HIS A 535 -3.61 6.28 -3.37
CA HIS A 535 -4.17 7.62 -3.43
C HIS A 535 -3.19 8.69 -2.95
N ARG A 536 -1.99 8.29 -2.50
CA ARG A 536 -0.90 9.21 -2.17
C ARG A 536 -0.36 9.80 -3.47
N ARG A 537 -0.21 11.13 -3.46
CA ARG A 537 0.47 11.86 -4.53
C ARG A 537 1.94 11.94 -4.13
N VAL A 538 2.80 11.19 -4.83
CA VAL A 538 4.24 11.19 -4.57
C VAL A 538 4.98 12.31 -5.29
N PHE A 539 4.37 12.88 -6.33
CA PHE A 539 4.85 14.10 -6.96
C PHE A 539 4.27 15.32 -6.22
N LEU A 540 4.89 15.68 -5.09
CA LEU A 540 4.47 16.80 -4.24
C LEU A 540 5.00 18.15 -4.76
N GLY A 541 4.33 19.25 -4.37
CA GLY A 541 4.70 20.63 -4.69
C GLY A 541 3.76 21.35 -5.67
N PRO A 542 3.89 22.69 -5.83
CA PRO A 542 3.03 23.50 -6.70
C PRO A 542 3.11 23.12 -8.18
N LEU A 543 4.14 22.33 -8.54
CA LEU A 543 4.42 21.83 -9.87
C LEU A 543 4.08 20.34 -10.06
N GLY A 544 3.64 19.65 -9.00
CA GLY A 544 3.41 18.21 -8.98
C GLY A 544 2.18 17.78 -9.77
N ALA A 545 2.28 16.65 -10.47
CA ALA A 545 1.16 16.09 -11.24
C ALA A 545 0.10 15.49 -10.30
N SER A 546 -1.18 15.78 -10.56
CA SER A 546 -2.31 15.13 -9.85
C SER A 546 -2.56 13.73 -10.43
N VAL A 547 -1.54 12.87 -10.35
CA VAL A 547 -1.53 11.52 -10.91
C VAL A 547 -1.22 10.53 -9.79
N LEU A 548 -1.96 9.42 -9.79
CA LEU A 548 -1.75 8.31 -8.88
C LEU A 548 -0.85 7.29 -9.59
N THR A 549 0.27 6.93 -8.97
CA THR A 549 1.33 6.16 -9.63
C THR A 549 1.68 4.89 -8.87
N ALA A 550 2.35 3.99 -9.58
CA ALA A 550 2.99 2.81 -9.02
C ALA A 550 4.37 2.64 -9.65
N ILE A 551 5.31 2.09 -8.90
CA ILE A 551 6.58 1.57 -9.41
C ILE A 551 6.39 0.09 -9.72
N VAL A 552 6.80 -0.34 -10.90
CA VAL A 552 6.81 -1.75 -11.29
C VAL A 552 8.24 -2.19 -11.60
N VAL A 553 8.67 -3.27 -10.95
CA VAL A 553 9.98 -3.91 -11.14
C VAL A 553 9.79 -5.22 -11.89
N THR A 554 10.52 -5.41 -12.98
CA THR A 554 10.33 -6.55 -13.90
C THR A 554 11.66 -7.12 -14.37
N GLY A 555 11.67 -8.37 -14.85
CA GLY A 555 12.72 -8.89 -15.76
C GLY A 555 12.39 -10.27 -16.32
N PRO A 556 13.34 -11.23 -16.46
CA PRO A 556 13.06 -12.50 -17.13
C PRO A 556 11.84 -13.20 -16.56
N ALA A 557 11.17 -13.95 -17.43
CA ALA A 557 10.01 -14.71 -17.02
C ALA A 557 10.36 -15.65 -15.85
N THR A 558 9.52 -15.67 -14.82
CA THR A 558 9.69 -16.53 -13.64
C THR A 558 8.36 -17.07 -13.15
N GLN A 559 8.41 -18.08 -12.28
CA GLN A 559 7.28 -18.61 -11.53
C GLN A 559 7.22 -18.10 -10.07
N ALA A 560 8.27 -17.42 -9.59
CA ALA A 560 8.33 -16.86 -8.24
C ALA A 560 7.13 -15.93 -7.95
N PRO A 561 6.60 -15.83 -6.73
CA PRO A 561 5.59 -14.82 -6.39
C PRO A 561 6.04 -13.37 -6.64
N VAL A 562 5.10 -12.44 -6.49
CA VAL A 562 5.29 -11.00 -6.71
C VAL A 562 5.20 -10.29 -5.36
N LEU A 563 6.15 -9.40 -5.09
CA LEU A 563 6.17 -8.62 -3.86
C LEU A 563 5.39 -7.31 -4.05
N PHE A 564 4.59 -6.94 -3.06
CA PHE A 564 3.72 -5.76 -3.13
C PHE A 564 3.80 -4.91 -1.85
N ARG A 565 3.71 -3.59 -2.00
CA ARG A 565 3.50 -2.63 -0.90
C ARG A 565 2.88 -1.32 -1.39
N THR A 566 2.49 -0.45 -0.47
CA THR A 566 1.77 0.82 -0.77
C THR A 566 2.54 2.10 -0.43
N ASP A 567 3.76 1.94 0.03
CA ASP A 567 4.70 2.97 0.47
C ASP A 567 6.13 2.56 0.07
N MET A 568 7.12 3.46 0.15
CA MET A 568 8.50 3.08 -0.19
C MET A 568 9.17 2.29 0.94
N PRO A 569 10.13 1.39 0.64
CA PRO A 569 10.85 0.61 1.65
C PRO A 569 11.46 1.42 2.81
N HIS A 570 11.92 2.64 2.55
CA HIS A 570 12.50 3.51 3.56
C HIS A 570 11.46 4.34 4.35
N GLU A 571 10.20 4.36 3.92
CA GLU A 571 9.14 5.15 4.56
C GLU A 571 8.50 4.43 5.75
N SER A 572 8.53 3.10 5.77
CA SER A 572 8.03 2.33 6.91
C SER A 572 8.56 0.90 6.92
N ASP A 573 8.51 0.30 8.10
CA ASP A 573 8.75 -1.12 8.35
C ASP A 573 7.59 -2.01 7.89
N THR A 574 6.64 -1.47 7.10
CA THR A 574 5.53 -2.26 6.57
C THR A 574 6.10 -3.43 5.76
N PRO A 575 5.75 -4.66 6.13
CA PRO A 575 6.35 -5.82 5.50
C PRO A 575 5.81 -6.01 4.06
N TRP A 576 6.63 -6.59 3.17
CA TRP A 576 6.22 -6.89 1.80
C TRP A 576 5.09 -7.92 1.77
N THR A 577 4.07 -7.63 0.98
CA THR A 577 2.95 -8.53 0.69
C THR A 577 3.33 -9.49 -0.43
N VAL A 578 3.05 -10.79 -0.28
CA VAL A 578 3.33 -11.80 -1.32
C VAL A 578 2.08 -12.14 -2.14
N ALA A 579 2.10 -11.81 -3.44
CA ALA A 579 1.05 -12.13 -4.39
C ALA A 579 1.47 -13.26 -5.35
N PHE A 580 0.74 -14.37 -5.36
CA PHE A 580 1.02 -15.49 -6.27
C PHE A 580 0.53 -15.18 -7.69
N ARG A 581 1.45 -15.22 -8.66
CA ARG A 581 1.13 -14.91 -10.06
C ARG A 581 0.12 -15.86 -10.70
N GLN A 582 -0.10 -17.04 -10.14
CA GLN A 582 -1.10 -18.02 -10.59
C GLN A 582 -2.53 -17.62 -10.19
N SER A 583 -2.71 -16.78 -9.16
CA SER A 583 -4.05 -16.31 -8.76
C SER A 583 -4.57 -15.28 -9.77
N ASP A 584 -5.66 -15.62 -10.44
CA ASP A 584 -6.38 -14.67 -11.30
C ASP A 584 -7.13 -13.62 -10.46
N GLU A 585 -7.44 -13.89 -9.19
CA GLU A 585 -8.00 -12.88 -8.29
C GLU A 585 -6.99 -11.77 -7.99
N ALA A 586 -5.73 -12.14 -7.73
CA ALA A 586 -4.65 -11.20 -7.43
C ALA A 586 -4.05 -10.57 -8.68
N MET A 587 -3.82 -11.36 -9.73
CA MET A 587 -3.01 -11.00 -10.91
C MET A 587 -3.69 -11.30 -12.25
N GLY A 588 -5.01 -11.20 -12.30
CA GLY A 588 -5.80 -11.53 -13.49
C GLY A 588 -5.74 -10.50 -14.64
N PRO A 589 -6.24 -10.89 -15.82
CA PRO A 589 -6.31 -10.02 -17.00
C PRO A 589 -7.31 -8.86 -16.83
N ALA A 590 -8.25 -8.96 -15.88
CA ALA A 590 -9.25 -7.94 -15.62
C ALA A 590 -8.71 -6.80 -14.72
N ALA A 591 -7.97 -7.15 -13.68
CA ALA A 591 -7.33 -6.22 -12.75
C ALA A 591 -6.26 -6.95 -11.93
N TRP A 592 -5.27 -6.22 -11.42
CA TRP A 592 -4.39 -6.64 -10.35
C TRP A 592 -4.90 -6.08 -9.03
N ALA A 593 -5.17 -6.96 -8.07
CA ALA A 593 -5.62 -6.66 -6.73
C ALA A 593 -4.60 -7.25 -5.74
N LEU A 594 -3.44 -6.59 -5.67
CA LEU A 594 -2.28 -7.07 -4.91
C LEU A 594 -2.35 -6.72 -3.41
N ASP A 595 -3.18 -5.74 -3.03
CA ASP A 595 -3.49 -5.43 -1.63
C ASP A 595 -4.13 -6.66 -0.97
N PRO A 596 -3.60 -7.16 0.17
CA PRO A 596 -4.12 -8.34 0.83
C PRO A 596 -5.63 -8.23 1.03
N ALA A 597 -6.29 -9.36 0.83
CA ALA A 597 -7.72 -9.42 1.04
C ALA A 597 -8.06 -9.09 2.49
N MET A 598 -8.94 -8.10 2.74
CA MET A 598 -9.50 -7.94 4.07
C MET A 598 -10.22 -9.25 4.45
N PRO A 599 -10.04 -9.76 5.67
CA PRO A 599 -10.74 -10.96 6.13
C PRO A 599 -12.25 -10.88 5.82
N GLY A 600 -12.78 -11.92 5.17
CA GLY A 600 -14.17 -11.98 4.74
C GLY A 600 -14.45 -11.39 3.35
N ASP A 601 -13.50 -11.40 2.41
CA ASP A 601 -13.73 -10.93 1.04
C ASP A 601 -13.89 -12.07 -0.01
N ALA A 602 -13.84 -13.34 0.41
CA ALA A 602 -14.15 -14.47 -0.46
C ALA A 602 -15.66 -14.52 -0.76
N TYR A 603 -16.01 -14.64 -2.04
CA TYR A 603 -17.37 -14.75 -2.52
C TYR A 603 -17.54 -16.06 -3.29
N ASP A 604 -18.72 -16.66 -3.18
CA ASP A 604 -19.11 -17.82 -3.98
C ASP A 604 -19.23 -17.37 -5.45
N PRO A 605 -18.49 -17.97 -6.41
CA PRO A 605 -18.61 -17.62 -7.83
C PRO A 605 -20.00 -17.87 -8.41
N ASP A 606 -20.79 -18.75 -7.78
CA ASP A 606 -22.17 -19.06 -8.16
C ASP A 606 -23.20 -18.23 -7.37
N ALA A 607 -22.74 -17.27 -6.55
CA ALA A 607 -23.62 -16.36 -5.83
C ALA A 607 -24.52 -15.57 -6.78
N THR A 608 -25.78 -15.40 -6.37
CA THR A 608 -26.70 -14.47 -7.05
C THR A 608 -26.10 -13.08 -7.08
N THR A 609 -26.03 -12.47 -8.26
CA THR A 609 -25.45 -11.16 -8.46
C THR A 609 -26.50 -10.05 -8.46
N LEU A 610 -26.07 -8.80 -8.37
CA LEU A 610 -26.94 -7.65 -8.57
C LEU A 610 -27.59 -7.70 -9.96
N ASP A 611 -26.88 -8.16 -10.99
CA ASP A 611 -27.43 -8.29 -12.34
C ASP A 611 -28.57 -9.30 -12.40
N ASP A 612 -28.58 -10.33 -11.55
CA ASP A 612 -29.67 -11.29 -11.47
C ASP A 612 -30.93 -10.64 -10.87
N LEU A 613 -30.76 -9.83 -9.82
CA LEU A 613 -31.85 -9.21 -9.06
C LEU A 613 -32.38 -7.89 -9.66
N ALA A 614 -31.52 -7.13 -10.33
CA ALA A 614 -31.81 -5.75 -10.69
C ALA A 614 -31.20 -5.32 -12.02
N GLU A 615 -31.88 -4.41 -12.71
CA GLU A 615 -31.34 -3.69 -13.84
C GLU A 615 -30.52 -2.49 -13.38
N VAL A 616 -29.30 -2.39 -13.87
CA VAL A 616 -28.43 -1.22 -13.67
C VAL A 616 -28.50 -0.32 -14.90
N LEU A 617 -29.26 0.78 -14.78
CA LEU A 617 -29.53 1.74 -15.84
C LEU A 617 -28.50 2.88 -15.81
N VAL A 618 -28.01 3.25 -16.99
CA VAL A 618 -26.97 4.28 -17.16
C VAL A 618 -27.58 5.62 -17.53
N GLY A 619 -26.97 6.72 -17.08
CA GLY A 619 -27.46 8.07 -17.36
C GLY A 619 -27.27 8.54 -18.81
N VAL A 620 -27.80 9.73 -19.10
CA VAL A 620 -27.71 10.35 -20.44
C VAL A 620 -26.29 10.76 -20.78
N ASN A 621 -25.97 10.73 -22.08
CA ASN A 621 -24.78 11.37 -22.63
C ASN A 621 -25.16 12.31 -23.79
N THR A 622 -25.08 13.62 -23.54
CA THR A 622 -25.44 14.65 -24.52
C THR A 622 -24.31 14.99 -25.48
N ASN A 623 -23.06 14.68 -25.14
CA ASN A 623 -21.82 15.21 -25.75
C ASN A 623 -21.72 16.75 -25.81
N ALA A 624 -22.63 17.49 -25.15
CA ALA A 624 -22.63 18.97 -25.10
C ALA A 624 -23.48 19.48 -23.92
N ASN A 625 -23.19 19.03 -22.68
CA ASN A 625 -24.05 19.30 -21.51
C ASN A 625 -24.39 20.79 -21.33
N GLY A 626 -23.46 21.70 -21.66
CA GLY A 626 -23.64 23.14 -21.54
C GLY A 626 -24.83 23.66 -22.36
N ALA A 627 -25.05 23.11 -23.54
CA ALA A 627 -26.15 23.48 -24.43
C ALA A 627 -27.55 23.10 -23.91
N TYR A 628 -27.65 22.16 -22.95
CA TYR A 628 -28.92 21.62 -22.46
C TYR A 628 -29.23 21.95 -20.99
N GLU A 629 -28.22 22.26 -20.19
CA GLU A 629 -28.34 22.37 -18.73
C GLU A 629 -29.05 23.68 -18.32
N VAL A 630 -30.20 23.53 -17.63
CA VAL A 630 -31.01 24.62 -17.09
C VAL A 630 -30.69 24.79 -15.61
N LYS A 631 -30.08 25.93 -15.26
CA LYS A 631 -29.63 26.29 -13.89
C LYS A 631 -30.49 27.42 -13.34
N ASN A 632 -30.36 27.68 -12.03
CA ASN A 632 -30.98 28.84 -11.35
C ASN A 632 -32.46 29.02 -11.72
N TRP A 633 -33.24 27.94 -11.57
CA TRP A 633 -34.61 27.89 -12.05
C TRP A 633 -35.63 27.99 -10.90
N THR A 634 -36.82 28.47 -11.22
CA THR A 634 -38.02 28.34 -10.37
C THR A 634 -39.15 27.71 -11.18
N VAL A 635 -40.10 27.07 -10.50
CA VAL A 635 -41.30 26.51 -11.15
C VAL A 635 -42.48 27.43 -10.84
N ASP A 636 -43.19 27.82 -11.89
CA ASP A 636 -44.40 28.63 -11.87
C ASP A 636 -45.47 27.91 -12.71
N GLY A 637 -46.37 27.18 -12.04
CA GLY A 637 -47.35 26.32 -12.70
C GLY A 637 -46.68 25.20 -13.51
N ASP A 638 -46.94 25.19 -14.81
CA ASP A 638 -46.40 24.23 -15.79
C ASP A 638 -45.13 24.75 -16.51
N ALA A 639 -44.57 25.88 -16.07
CA ALA A 639 -43.39 26.50 -16.64
C ALA A 639 -42.20 26.54 -15.66
N VAL A 640 -41.00 26.35 -16.21
CA VAL A 640 -39.70 26.54 -15.57
C VAL A 640 -39.20 27.92 -15.99
N ARG A 641 -39.06 28.84 -15.01
CA ARG A 641 -38.47 30.17 -15.22
C ARG A 641 -36.96 30.09 -14.98
N THR A 642 -36.17 30.60 -15.92
CA THR A 642 -34.70 30.66 -15.82
C THR A 642 -34.16 31.83 -16.64
N VAL A 643 -32.85 32.06 -16.59
CA VAL A 643 -32.16 33.10 -17.34
C VAL A 643 -31.24 32.47 -18.39
N LYS A 644 -31.42 32.84 -19.67
CA LYS A 644 -30.55 32.39 -20.77
C LYS A 644 -29.15 32.99 -20.68
N ARG A 645 -28.22 32.48 -21.50
CA ARG A 645 -26.81 32.92 -21.62
C ARG A 645 -26.61 34.44 -21.82
N ARG A 646 -27.63 35.17 -22.34
CA ARG A 646 -27.61 36.63 -22.57
C ARG A 646 -28.39 37.45 -21.52
N GLY A 647 -28.69 36.89 -20.35
CA GLY A 647 -29.37 37.61 -19.26
C GLY A 647 -30.87 37.80 -19.45
N ARG A 648 -31.47 37.24 -20.51
CA ARG A 648 -32.92 37.30 -20.75
C ARG A 648 -33.63 36.17 -20.02
N GLU A 649 -34.74 36.51 -19.36
CA GLU A 649 -35.61 35.51 -18.76
C GLU A 649 -36.29 34.66 -19.84
N VAL A 650 -36.44 33.37 -19.59
CA VAL A 650 -37.18 32.42 -20.44
C VAL A 650 -38.10 31.55 -19.59
N ARG A 651 -39.27 31.23 -20.15
CA ARG A 651 -40.24 30.28 -19.60
C ARG A 651 -40.22 29.03 -20.47
N LEU A 652 -39.75 27.92 -19.92
CA LEU A 652 -39.66 26.63 -20.61
C LEU A 652 -40.74 25.69 -20.06
N PRO A 653 -41.45 24.90 -20.89
CA PRO A 653 -42.41 23.93 -20.36
C PRO A 653 -41.72 22.91 -19.44
N VAL A 654 -42.32 22.61 -18.28
CA VAL A 654 -41.76 21.65 -17.30
C VAL A 654 -41.53 20.27 -17.93
N LYS A 655 -42.42 19.84 -18.84
CA LYS A 655 -42.31 18.58 -19.59
C LYS A 655 -41.04 18.48 -20.45
N ASP A 656 -40.55 19.62 -20.95
CA ASP A 656 -39.41 19.69 -21.85
C ASP A 656 -38.10 19.93 -21.07
N ALA A 657 -38.18 20.31 -19.81
CA ALA A 657 -37.06 20.52 -18.89
C ALA A 657 -37.16 19.64 -17.62
N PRO A 658 -37.12 18.29 -17.75
CA PRO A 658 -37.12 17.38 -16.61
C PRO A 658 -35.92 17.62 -15.66
N LEU A 659 -36.03 17.12 -14.43
CA LEU A 659 -34.92 17.14 -13.47
C LEU A 659 -33.71 16.41 -14.04
N PHE A 660 -32.52 16.97 -13.80
CA PHE A 660 -31.24 16.41 -14.18
C PHE A 660 -30.37 16.16 -12.94
N LEU A 661 -30.29 14.91 -12.54
CA LEU A 661 -29.69 14.47 -11.29
C LEU A 661 -28.23 14.05 -11.52
N LYS A 662 -27.29 14.81 -10.93
CA LYS A 662 -25.89 14.34 -10.81
C LYS A 662 -25.80 13.47 -9.57
N LEU A 663 -25.80 12.15 -9.72
CA LEU A 663 -25.96 11.22 -8.59
C LEU A 663 -24.76 11.19 -7.62
N THR A 664 -23.59 11.71 -8.04
CA THR A 664 -22.49 12.02 -7.09
C THR A 664 -22.79 13.18 -6.14
N LYS A 665 -23.78 14.02 -6.45
CA LYS A 665 -24.16 15.23 -5.70
C LYS A 665 -25.51 15.11 -4.99
N VAL A 666 -26.42 14.29 -5.52
CA VAL A 666 -27.72 14.00 -4.90
C VAL A 666 -27.54 12.90 -3.86
N LYS A 667 -27.60 13.25 -2.56
CA LYS A 667 -27.45 12.30 -1.45
C LYS A 667 -28.76 12.11 -0.69
N THR A 668 -29.54 13.18 -0.61
CA THR A 668 -30.83 13.20 0.09
C THR A 668 -31.93 13.63 -0.87
N PHE A 669 -33.18 13.40 -0.48
CA PHE A 669 -34.32 13.90 -1.25
C PHE A 669 -34.34 15.44 -1.35
N ALA A 670 -33.83 16.15 -0.34
CA ALA A 670 -33.72 17.61 -0.38
C ALA A 670 -32.76 18.09 -1.49
N ASP A 671 -31.75 17.29 -1.86
CA ASP A 671 -30.83 17.63 -2.95
C ASP A 671 -31.50 17.54 -4.33
N VAL A 672 -32.53 16.72 -4.47
CA VAL A 672 -33.34 16.63 -5.70
C VAL A 672 -33.97 17.99 -6.02
N GLY A 673 -34.49 18.67 -5.00
CA GLY A 673 -35.07 20.02 -5.15
C GLY A 673 -34.06 21.10 -5.55
N LYS A 674 -32.76 20.84 -5.37
CA LYS A 674 -31.66 21.74 -5.77
C LYS A 674 -31.01 21.33 -7.09
N ALA A 675 -31.43 20.21 -7.67
CA ALA A 675 -30.84 19.68 -8.88
C ALA A 675 -31.09 20.63 -10.07
N HIS A 676 -30.20 20.56 -11.05
CA HIS A 676 -30.43 21.25 -12.31
C HIS A 676 -31.59 20.59 -13.07
N ARG A 677 -32.06 21.26 -14.11
CA ARG A 677 -32.93 20.68 -15.13
C ARG A 677 -32.14 20.55 -16.43
N MET A 678 -32.66 19.76 -17.37
CA MET A 678 -32.02 19.61 -18.67
C MET A 678 -33.07 19.52 -19.77
N LEU A 679 -32.88 20.31 -20.83
CA LEU A 679 -33.78 20.28 -21.98
C LEU A 679 -33.72 18.93 -22.68
N CYS A 680 -34.86 18.26 -22.77
CA CYS A 680 -35.00 16.91 -23.28
C CYS A 680 -35.83 16.91 -24.57
N PRO A 681 -35.20 16.94 -25.76
CA PRO A 681 -35.89 17.08 -27.05
C PRO A 681 -36.51 15.75 -27.54
N TYR A 682 -37.10 14.98 -26.63
CA TYR A 682 -37.62 13.64 -26.90
C TYR A 682 -39.08 13.54 -26.48
N ALA A 683 -39.92 12.97 -27.34
CA ALA A 683 -41.30 12.65 -27.03
C ALA A 683 -41.41 11.52 -25.99
N PRO A 684 -42.61 11.23 -25.44
CA PRO A 684 -42.82 10.12 -24.50
C PRO A 684 -42.42 8.74 -25.05
N ASP A 685 -42.46 8.54 -26.37
CA ASP A 685 -41.99 7.34 -27.07
C ASP A 685 -40.46 7.30 -27.29
N LEU A 686 -39.73 8.23 -26.68
CA LEU A 686 -38.28 8.39 -26.73
C LEU A 686 -37.71 8.74 -28.11
N LYS A 687 -38.55 9.15 -29.07
CA LYS A 687 -38.09 9.67 -30.36
C LYS A 687 -37.81 11.16 -30.27
N VAL A 688 -36.84 11.63 -31.06
CA VAL A 688 -36.54 13.05 -31.16
C VAL A 688 -37.77 13.79 -31.69
N VAL A 689 -38.14 14.88 -31.02
CA VAL A 689 -39.24 15.73 -31.45
C VAL A 689 -38.79 16.47 -32.73
N PRO A 690 -39.56 16.41 -33.84
CA PRO A 690 -39.25 17.18 -35.03
C PRO A 690 -39.14 18.68 -34.73
N GLU A 691 -38.22 19.39 -35.39
CA GLU A 691 -37.95 20.81 -35.09
C GLU A 691 -39.22 21.68 -35.13
N ALA A 692 -40.10 21.43 -36.11
CA ALA A 692 -41.37 22.14 -36.28
C ALA A 692 -42.40 21.91 -35.15
N GLN A 693 -42.18 20.90 -34.31
CA GLN A 693 -43.07 20.53 -33.20
C GLN A 693 -42.50 20.95 -31.83
N LEU A 694 -41.28 21.50 -31.78
CA LEU A 694 -40.70 22.04 -30.55
C LEU A 694 -41.45 23.31 -30.14
N ALA A 695 -41.60 23.51 -28.83
CA ALA A 695 -42.08 24.79 -28.31
C ALA A 695 -41.14 25.93 -28.77
N PRO A 696 -41.65 27.10 -29.19
CA PRO A 696 -40.83 28.19 -29.71
C PRO A 696 -39.66 28.58 -28.79
N GLU A 697 -39.89 28.62 -27.48
CA GLU A 697 -38.89 28.99 -26.46
C GLU A 697 -37.77 27.96 -26.34
N VAL A 698 -38.09 26.67 -26.54
CA VAL A 698 -37.15 25.55 -26.52
C VAL A 698 -36.30 25.54 -27.79
N LEU A 699 -36.92 25.77 -28.96
CA LEU A 699 -36.20 25.89 -30.22
C LEU A 699 -35.23 27.08 -30.20
N ASP A 700 -35.68 28.22 -29.70
CA ASP A 700 -34.83 29.40 -29.54
C ASP A 700 -33.67 29.13 -28.57
N TRP A 701 -33.88 28.35 -27.49
CA TRP A 701 -32.78 27.93 -26.63
C TRP A 701 -31.72 27.13 -27.39
N PHE A 702 -32.12 26.15 -28.20
CA PHE A 702 -31.15 25.38 -28.98
C PHE A 702 -30.43 26.25 -30.02
N ARG A 703 -31.14 27.19 -30.66
CA ARG A 703 -30.52 28.13 -31.63
C ARG A 703 -29.45 29.00 -30.97
N ASP A 704 -29.72 29.47 -29.74
CA ASP A 704 -28.77 30.22 -28.92
C ASP A 704 -27.50 29.42 -28.55
N HIS A 705 -27.55 28.08 -28.65
CA HIS A 705 -26.43 27.17 -28.37
C HIS A 705 -25.97 26.38 -29.60
N SER A 706 -26.40 26.79 -30.80
CA SER A 706 -26.12 26.05 -32.04
C SER A 706 -24.62 25.88 -32.31
N ASP A 707 -23.80 26.89 -32.05
CA ASP A 707 -22.34 26.80 -32.23
C ASP A 707 -21.72 25.65 -31.39
N GLU A 708 -22.12 25.52 -30.13
CA GLU A 708 -21.65 24.44 -29.24
C GLU A 708 -22.15 23.07 -29.72
N LEU A 709 -23.40 22.99 -30.14
CA LEU A 709 -24.02 21.78 -30.67
C LEU A 709 -23.41 21.33 -32.00
N HIS A 710 -22.94 22.25 -32.84
CA HIS A 710 -22.25 21.91 -34.09
C HIS A 710 -20.77 21.60 -33.88
N ALA A 711 -20.12 22.15 -32.85
CA ALA A 711 -18.70 21.91 -32.57
C ALA A 711 -18.42 20.57 -31.87
N ARG A 712 -19.42 19.93 -31.25
CA ARG A 712 -19.27 18.67 -30.52
C ARG A 712 -18.78 17.53 -31.43
N ASP A 713 -18.14 16.54 -30.80
CA ASP A 713 -17.50 15.40 -31.49
C ASP A 713 -16.59 15.81 -32.66
N GLY A 714 -15.97 16.99 -32.58
CA GLY A 714 -15.07 17.53 -33.61
C GLY A 714 -15.79 17.98 -34.89
N GLY A 715 -17.08 18.29 -34.80
CA GLY A 715 -17.91 18.72 -35.94
C GLY A 715 -18.62 17.59 -36.68
N ASP A 716 -18.45 16.34 -36.26
CA ASP A 716 -19.07 15.19 -36.91
C ASP A 716 -20.49 14.92 -36.38
N LEU A 717 -21.49 15.43 -37.10
CA LEU A 717 -22.90 15.27 -36.73
C LEU A 717 -23.62 14.09 -37.42
N ARG A 718 -22.92 13.28 -38.23
CA ARG A 718 -23.57 12.22 -39.05
C ARG A 718 -24.30 11.15 -38.23
N GLY A 719 -23.94 10.99 -36.96
CA GLY A 719 -24.58 10.05 -36.02
C GLY A 719 -25.79 10.59 -35.26
N TYR A 720 -26.21 11.84 -35.51
CA TYR A 720 -27.27 12.51 -34.77
C TYR A 720 -28.58 12.54 -35.57
N ASP A 721 -29.69 12.16 -34.93
CA ASP A 721 -31.03 12.24 -35.55
C ASP A 721 -31.44 13.69 -35.88
N ALA A 722 -30.94 14.66 -35.11
CA ALA A 722 -31.15 16.09 -35.30
C ALA A 722 -29.97 16.88 -34.70
N TRP A 723 -29.72 18.08 -35.19
CA TRP A 723 -28.62 18.93 -34.72
C TRP A 723 -28.71 19.30 -33.22
N PHE A 724 -29.90 19.23 -32.63
CA PHE A 724 -30.15 19.42 -31.19
C PHE A 724 -30.32 18.11 -30.40
N ALA A 725 -30.30 16.94 -31.04
CA ALA A 725 -30.43 15.66 -30.34
C ALA A 725 -29.22 15.38 -29.43
N TYR A 726 -29.39 14.56 -28.40
CA TYR A 726 -28.29 14.09 -27.56
C TYR A 726 -27.32 13.20 -28.34
N GLY A 727 -26.05 13.20 -27.94
CA GLY A 727 -24.99 12.37 -28.53
C GLY A 727 -25.26 10.86 -28.49
N ARG A 728 -25.94 10.37 -27.45
CA ARG A 728 -26.36 8.96 -27.38
C ARG A 728 -27.78 8.85 -26.84
N LYS A 729 -28.54 7.92 -27.41
CA LYS A 729 -29.89 7.57 -26.94
C LYS A 729 -29.90 6.75 -25.64
N GLN A 730 -28.75 6.17 -25.26
CA GLN A 730 -28.60 5.50 -23.97
C GLN A 730 -28.91 6.48 -22.84
N GLY A 731 -29.71 6.08 -21.85
CA GLY A 731 -30.10 6.97 -20.74
C GLY A 731 -31.51 7.57 -20.83
N LEU A 732 -32.23 7.31 -21.91
CA LEU A 732 -33.64 7.69 -22.03
C LEU A 732 -34.53 6.53 -21.58
N TYR A 733 -35.31 6.77 -20.53
CA TYR A 733 -36.18 5.78 -19.92
C TYR A 733 -37.54 6.38 -19.55
N THR A 734 -38.53 5.51 -19.40
CA THR A 734 -39.87 5.83 -18.89
C THR A 734 -40.15 4.91 -17.73
N PHE A 735 -40.68 5.47 -16.63
CA PHE A 735 -40.98 4.75 -15.40
C PHE A 735 -42.44 4.98 -15.01
N ALA A 736 -43.06 3.99 -14.36
CA ALA A 736 -44.37 4.19 -13.76
C ALA A 736 -44.26 5.08 -12.51
N PRO A 737 -45.22 5.97 -12.20
CA PRO A 737 -45.09 6.91 -11.08
C PRO A 737 -44.84 6.28 -9.71
N ASN A 738 -45.37 5.07 -9.48
CA ASN A 738 -45.21 4.30 -8.25
C ASN A 738 -43.99 3.35 -8.27
N GLU A 739 -43.26 3.29 -9.37
CA GLU A 739 -42.08 2.44 -9.53
C GLU A 739 -40.97 2.90 -8.58
N ARG A 740 -40.46 1.97 -7.79
CA ARG A 740 -39.42 2.20 -6.79
C ARG A 740 -38.04 2.08 -7.44
N LEU A 741 -37.18 3.07 -7.19
CA LEU A 741 -35.88 3.22 -7.82
C LEU A 741 -34.82 3.54 -6.76
N LEU A 742 -33.63 2.98 -6.94
CA LEU A 742 -32.47 3.27 -6.09
C LEU A 742 -31.45 4.09 -6.89
N LEU A 743 -31.17 5.31 -6.45
CA LEU A 743 -30.19 6.17 -7.09
C LEU A 743 -28.80 5.92 -6.47
N VAL A 744 -27.87 5.44 -7.28
CA VAL A 744 -26.54 5.00 -6.85
C VAL A 744 -25.46 5.88 -7.50
N PRO A 745 -24.53 6.49 -6.74
CA PRO A 745 -23.44 7.25 -7.35
C PRO A 745 -22.48 6.33 -8.11
N CYS A 746 -21.79 6.81 -9.15
CA CYS A 746 -20.75 6.02 -9.82
C CYS A 746 -19.39 6.04 -9.10
N MET A 747 -19.33 6.71 -7.94
CA MET A 747 -18.12 6.92 -7.15
C MET A 747 -18.47 6.98 -5.65
N ALA A 748 -17.72 6.26 -4.83
CA ALA A 748 -17.92 6.19 -3.38
C ALA A 748 -16.58 6.17 -2.62
N LYS A 749 -16.62 6.49 -1.31
CA LYS A 749 -15.49 6.46 -0.37
C LYS A 749 -15.80 5.55 0.85
N GLY A 750 -16.63 4.53 0.64
CA GLY A 750 -17.20 3.71 1.71
C GLY A 750 -18.43 2.94 1.23
N PRO A 751 -19.10 2.21 2.14
CA PRO A 751 -20.45 1.71 1.92
C PRO A 751 -21.34 2.79 1.29
N MET A 752 -22.13 2.40 0.30
CA MET A 752 -22.99 3.33 -0.42
C MET A 752 -24.31 3.45 0.32
N GLU A 753 -24.91 4.64 0.26
CA GLU A 753 -26.27 4.89 0.70
C GLU A 753 -27.09 5.24 -0.55
N PRO A 754 -27.78 4.26 -1.17
CA PRO A 754 -28.65 4.52 -2.30
C PRO A 754 -29.83 5.40 -1.87
N LEU A 755 -30.11 6.45 -2.64
CA LEU A 755 -31.32 7.25 -2.41
C LEU A 755 -32.54 6.50 -2.96
N ASP A 756 -33.45 6.12 -2.07
CA ASP A 756 -34.62 5.29 -2.37
C ASP A 756 -35.87 6.17 -2.58
N VAL A 757 -36.39 6.16 -3.82
CA VAL A 757 -37.44 7.08 -4.29
C VAL A 757 -38.42 6.38 -5.21
N THR A 758 -39.59 6.99 -5.44
CA THR A 758 -40.44 6.62 -6.57
C THR A 758 -40.20 7.54 -7.76
N ALA A 759 -40.41 7.06 -8.99
CA ALA A 759 -40.28 7.91 -10.17
C ALA A 759 -41.22 9.14 -10.13
N GLY A 760 -42.42 8.98 -9.55
CA GLY A 760 -43.38 10.07 -9.36
C GLY A 760 -42.84 11.21 -8.48
N GLN A 761 -42.06 10.89 -7.44
CA GLN A 761 -41.40 11.90 -6.60
C GLN A 761 -40.35 12.73 -7.38
N LEU A 762 -39.88 12.22 -8.52
CA LEU A 762 -38.94 12.90 -9.42
C LEU A 762 -39.64 13.58 -10.62
N GLY A 763 -40.98 13.61 -10.63
CA GLY A 763 -41.77 14.19 -11.72
C GLY A 763 -42.07 13.23 -12.87
N GLY A 764 -41.96 11.92 -12.66
CA GLY A 764 -42.24 10.87 -13.65
C GLY A 764 -41.08 10.67 -14.63
N ARG A 765 -40.75 11.68 -15.42
CA ARG A 765 -39.54 11.70 -16.27
C ARG A 765 -38.45 12.53 -15.63
N PHE A 766 -37.28 11.91 -15.45
CA PHE A 766 -36.07 12.56 -14.98
C PHE A 766 -34.86 12.01 -15.74
N LEU A 767 -33.79 12.79 -15.78
CA LEU A 767 -32.52 12.46 -16.41
C LEU A 767 -31.43 12.43 -15.34
N TRP A 768 -30.36 11.68 -15.57
CA TRP A 768 -29.24 11.63 -14.63
C TRP A 768 -27.89 11.44 -15.30
N ALA A 769 -26.84 11.72 -14.55
CA ALA A 769 -25.44 11.46 -14.88
C ALA A 769 -24.63 11.16 -13.61
N SER A 770 -23.38 10.72 -13.78
CA SER A 770 -22.45 10.43 -12.68
C SER A 770 -22.99 9.40 -11.68
N GLY A 771 -23.69 8.37 -12.17
CA GLY A 771 -24.25 7.29 -11.38
C GLY A 771 -25.21 6.42 -12.16
N TYR A 772 -25.91 5.58 -11.43
CA TYR A 772 -26.80 4.55 -11.93
C TYR A 772 -28.15 4.65 -11.25
N VAL A 773 -29.21 4.36 -12.00
CA VAL A 773 -30.52 4.05 -11.44
C VAL A 773 -30.60 2.53 -11.39
N VAL A 774 -30.80 1.97 -10.20
CA VAL A 774 -30.96 0.54 -10.01
C VAL A 774 -32.44 0.24 -9.80
N ARG A 775 -32.97 -0.65 -10.64
CA ARG A 775 -34.37 -1.08 -10.64
C ARG A 775 -34.44 -2.58 -10.39
N ALA A 776 -35.10 -3.01 -9.32
CA ALA A 776 -35.32 -4.43 -9.09
C ALA A 776 -36.16 -5.03 -10.23
N LYS A 777 -35.74 -6.17 -10.79
CA LYS A 777 -36.49 -6.86 -11.84
C LYS A 777 -37.82 -7.39 -11.31
N ASN A 778 -37.81 -7.86 -10.07
CA ASN A 778 -38.99 -8.18 -9.30
C ASN A 778 -39.20 -7.11 -8.22
N PRO A 779 -40.33 -6.38 -8.21
CA PRO A 779 -40.60 -5.35 -7.20
C PRO A 779 -40.52 -5.85 -5.75
N ALA A 780 -40.77 -7.13 -5.49
CA ALA A 780 -40.65 -7.71 -4.15
C ALA A 780 -39.20 -7.75 -3.64
N ASP A 781 -38.21 -7.77 -4.54
CA ASP A 781 -36.78 -7.79 -4.19
C ASP A 781 -36.22 -6.38 -3.95
N HIS A 782 -37.02 -5.29 -4.03
CA HIS A 782 -36.51 -3.92 -3.89
C HIS A 782 -35.70 -3.69 -2.60
N GLN A 783 -36.20 -4.17 -1.45
CA GLN A 783 -35.49 -4.03 -0.18
C GLN A 783 -34.26 -4.94 -0.11
N ARG A 784 -34.30 -6.11 -0.75
CA ARG A 784 -33.16 -7.03 -0.88
C ARG A 784 -32.03 -6.41 -1.71
N VAL A 785 -32.36 -5.82 -2.85
CA VAL A 785 -31.43 -5.08 -3.72
C VAL A 785 -30.84 -3.88 -2.98
N LYS A 786 -31.67 -3.14 -2.24
CA LYS A 786 -31.20 -2.01 -1.42
C LYS A 786 -30.20 -2.48 -0.36
N ALA A 787 -30.54 -3.51 0.41
CA ALA A 787 -29.67 -4.08 1.43
C ALA A 787 -28.33 -4.58 0.84
N LEU A 788 -28.37 -5.19 -0.35
CA LEU A 788 -27.16 -5.59 -1.08
C LEU A 788 -26.28 -4.38 -1.41
N LEU A 789 -26.85 -3.30 -1.94
CA LEU A 789 -26.09 -2.09 -2.29
C LEU A 789 -25.49 -1.37 -1.08
N GLU A 790 -26.19 -1.39 0.07
CA GLU A 790 -25.75 -0.81 1.35
C GLU A 790 -24.72 -1.69 2.09
N ALA A 791 -24.60 -2.97 1.72
CA ALA A 791 -23.73 -3.91 2.40
C ALA A 791 -22.25 -3.49 2.33
N PRO A 792 -21.49 -3.56 3.44
CA PRO A 792 -20.05 -3.32 3.42
C PRO A 792 -19.27 -4.23 2.46
N SER A 793 -19.78 -5.44 2.18
CA SER A 793 -19.21 -6.35 1.17
C SER A 793 -19.25 -5.76 -0.24
N THR A 794 -20.31 -5.04 -0.61
CA THR A 794 -20.42 -4.36 -1.90
C THR A 794 -19.34 -3.30 -2.08
N TRP A 795 -19.13 -2.47 -1.06
CA TRP A 795 -18.03 -1.50 -1.10
C TRP A 795 -16.67 -2.20 -1.20
N ARG A 796 -16.42 -3.26 -0.43
CA ARG A 796 -15.16 -4.02 -0.52
C ARG A 796 -14.93 -4.61 -1.92
N PHE A 797 -15.97 -5.20 -2.52
CA PHE A 797 -15.94 -5.73 -3.89
C PHE A 797 -15.58 -4.65 -4.92
N LEU A 798 -16.23 -3.48 -4.81
CA LEU A 798 -16.02 -2.35 -5.73
C LEU A 798 -14.68 -1.64 -5.47
N ARG A 799 -14.20 -1.55 -4.22
CA ARG A 799 -12.92 -0.90 -3.86
C ARG A 799 -11.74 -1.55 -4.56
N ARG A 800 -11.74 -2.89 -4.69
CA ARG A 800 -10.67 -3.65 -5.37
C ARG A 800 -10.60 -3.40 -6.88
N ARG A 801 -11.78 -3.31 -7.52
CA ARG A 801 -11.92 -3.25 -8.99
C ARG A 801 -12.04 -1.82 -9.52
N GLY A 802 -12.49 -0.90 -8.67
CA GLY A 802 -12.75 0.48 -9.03
C GLY A 802 -11.47 1.28 -9.29
N LYS A 803 -11.57 2.23 -10.23
CA LYS A 803 -10.52 3.22 -10.48
C LYS A 803 -10.40 4.13 -9.27
N GLN A 804 -9.17 4.33 -8.80
CA GLN A 804 -8.86 5.19 -7.67
C GLN A 804 -8.85 6.66 -8.06
N TRP A 805 -9.25 7.51 -7.12
CA TRP A 805 -9.23 8.96 -7.19
C TRP A 805 -8.66 9.54 -5.91
N THR A 806 -8.18 10.78 -6.01
CA THR A 806 -7.68 11.54 -4.88
C THR A 806 -8.73 11.64 -3.77
N GLY A 807 -8.28 11.63 -2.50
CA GLY A 807 -9.16 11.68 -1.34
C GLY A 807 -9.80 10.33 -0.95
N GLY A 808 -9.35 9.22 -1.54
CA GLY A 808 -9.77 7.85 -1.20
C GLY A 808 -11.02 7.36 -1.93
N PHE A 809 -11.55 8.14 -2.88
CA PHE A 809 -12.72 7.75 -3.67
C PHE A 809 -12.37 6.66 -4.70
N ARG A 810 -13.32 5.76 -4.95
CA ARG A 810 -13.25 4.75 -6.01
C ARG A 810 -14.44 4.94 -6.94
N SER A 811 -14.19 5.04 -8.24
CA SER A 811 -15.25 4.97 -9.26
C SER A 811 -15.35 3.58 -9.86
N PHE A 812 -16.55 3.14 -10.15
CA PHE A 812 -16.83 1.83 -10.73
C PHE A 812 -17.76 1.96 -11.92
N THR A 813 -17.63 1.04 -12.87
CA THR A 813 -18.43 0.94 -14.09
C THR A 813 -19.78 0.25 -13.81
N PRO A 814 -20.79 0.40 -14.68
CA PRO A 814 -22.06 -0.32 -14.50
C PRO A 814 -21.86 -1.84 -14.51
N ASN A 815 -20.93 -2.35 -15.31
CA ASN A 815 -20.61 -3.79 -15.34
C ASN A 815 -20.00 -4.26 -14.02
N GLN A 816 -19.14 -3.47 -13.38
CA GLN A 816 -18.60 -3.81 -12.06
C GLN A 816 -19.69 -3.84 -10.99
N LEU A 817 -20.66 -2.92 -11.07
CA LEU A 817 -21.80 -2.89 -10.15
C LEU A 817 -22.72 -4.11 -10.35
N ARG A 818 -23.01 -4.48 -11.60
CA ARG A 818 -23.79 -5.69 -11.96
C ARG A 818 -23.21 -6.98 -11.39
N GLN A 819 -21.88 -7.08 -11.36
CA GLN A 819 -21.16 -8.27 -10.88
C GLN A 819 -21.08 -8.40 -9.35
N VAL A 820 -21.67 -7.47 -8.58
CA VAL A 820 -21.66 -7.54 -7.11
C VAL A 820 -22.47 -8.75 -6.65
N PRO A 821 -21.89 -9.71 -5.89
CA PRO A 821 -22.60 -10.87 -5.38
C PRO A 821 -23.36 -10.58 -4.08
N GLU A 822 -24.51 -11.24 -3.89
CA GLU A 822 -25.25 -11.30 -2.61
C GLU A 822 -24.52 -12.20 -1.59
N GLY A 823 -24.61 -11.90 -0.28
CA GLY A 823 -23.76 -12.45 0.81
C GLY A 823 -23.54 -13.98 0.79
N VAL A 824 -22.52 -14.57 1.42
CA VAL A 824 -21.83 -14.28 2.69
C VAL A 824 -20.33 -14.43 2.51
N THR A 825 -19.57 -13.59 3.23
CA THR A 825 -18.17 -13.82 3.56
C THR A 825 -17.99 -15.27 4.02
N VAL A 826 -17.45 -16.14 3.16
CA VAL A 826 -17.13 -17.51 3.57
C VAL A 826 -16.38 -17.41 4.90
N THR A 827 -16.85 -18.10 5.94
CA THR A 827 -16.10 -18.31 7.20
C THR A 827 -14.66 -18.56 6.79
N PRO A 828 -13.68 -17.77 7.26
CA PRO A 828 -12.42 -17.59 6.56
C PRO A 828 -11.81 -18.94 6.18
N VAL A 829 -11.98 -19.31 4.92
CA VAL A 829 -10.95 -20.04 4.19
C VAL A 829 -10.22 -18.94 3.45
N VAL A 830 -9.47 -18.13 4.19
CA VAL A 830 -8.59 -17.14 3.60
C VAL A 830 -7.18 -17.62 3.89
N GLN A 831 -6.58 -18.16 2.85
CA GLN A 831 -5.13 -18.27 2.71
C GLN A 831 -4.51 -16.90 3.05
N PRO A 832 -3.47 -16.84 3.89
CA PRO A 832 -2.80 -15.57 4.09
C PRO A 832 -1.99 -15.24 2.83
N VAL A 833 -2.20 -14.01 2.39
CA VAL A 833 -1.20 -13.24 1.69
C VAL A 833 -0.14 -12.91 2.74
N ASN A 834 1.07 -13.45 2.57
CA ASN A 834 2.12 -13.38 3.58
C ASN A 834 2.76 -12.00 3.59
N VAL A 835 3.05 -11.50 4.80
CA VAL A 835 3.54 -10.16 5.11
C VAL A 835 4.97 -10.33 5.65
N VAL A 836 5.98 -9.88 4.90
CA VAL A 836 7.41 -10.22 5.07
C VAL A 836 8.23 -9.03 5.56
N PRO A 837 8.90 -9.09 6.73
CA PRO A 837 9.65 -7.96 7.33
C PRO A 837 10.61 -7.26 6.37
N ALA A 838 10.87 -5.97 6.60
CA ALA A 838 11.53 -5.06 5.65
C ALA A 838 13.06 -5.19 5.49
N THR A 839 13.71 -6.22 6.02
CA THR A 839 15.18 -6.36 5.93
C THR A 839 15.60 -7.15 4.70
N VAL A 840 16.06 -6.46 3.65
CA VAL A 840 16.92 -7.00 2.57
C VAL A 840 18.06 -6.04 2.27
#